data_AF-A0A254SJ38-F1
#
_entry.id   AF-A0A254SJ38-F1
#
_cell.length_a   1.000
_cell.length_b   1.000
_cell.length_c   1.000
_cell.angle_alpha   90.00
_cell.angle_beta   90.00
_cell.angle_gamma   90.00
#
_symmetry.space_group_name_H-M   'P 1'
#
loop_
_entity.id
_entity.type
_entity.pdbx_description
1 polymer ?
#
loop_
_entity_poly.entity_id
_entity_poly.type
_entity_poly.pdbx_seq_one_letter_code
_entity_poly.pdbx_strand_id
1 'polypeptide(L)'
;MRIYKLSPIFSAAVLLSAGVASAETKFFYNQVGYDVDQPISVIVQSENLADGAEFSVMSGGTAVKTGKLSTGSNPDNWLNSGKFYVADLTGLKAGKYTLQVSENGQTQNSGEFTVEENALAKNTLATVLNYFYEDRADDPTVEGWDKNMSVYKSDKKLDVHGGWYDASGDVSKYFSHLSYANYLNPQQIPLTVWSLAFASERIPNLLGSTATKAKTADEAAYGADFLVRMLAEEGYFYMTVFDNWGSPFGKREICAFSGKDGDKSADYQTAFREGGGMAIAALASAARLNLKGDFTSEQYLAAAEKAYKHLSEKQGIGKSCAYCDDGKENIIDDYTALLAATELYAATKTQSYLDDAYDRAEHLASRVSKDGYFWSDDAKTRPFWHASDAGLPLVALARYSEVVGAIDEDAGIEVHGRPFPYWVCLTMIGGGCVNESIDNVRNAIRSHFDWLVKITNKVDNPFGYARQTYKTQDKIKDGFFIPHDNESNYWWQGEDARLASLSAAIMYANRIIDGEYRNVTTSDVLKYATDQLDWILGKNPYATCMMYGKGLKNPKKYDGQSEYDATLEGGIANGITGKNQDGSGIAWTDDGVGAVGFDSEKESWQVWRWDEQWLPHSTWYLMALVERYDEVTKPVEFSVGLPKSVAAAKFGISLVGKTLSLDLPKSAVGRSVKILNVQGKVQMQKIAQSKNETMNVNALKSGLYLVQIQGFSAKKFVVK
;
A
#
# COMPACT_ATOMS: atom_id res chain seq x y z
N MET A 1 -81.51 -15.26 48.42
CA MET A 1 -80.96 -16.62 48.61
C MET A 1 -79.46 -16.55 48.32
N ARG A 2 -78.63 -16.91 49.30
CA ARG A 2 -77.14 -16.99 49.33
C ARG A 2 -76.32 -15.68 49.22
N ILE A 3 -75.75 -15.36 50.39
CA ILE A 3 -74.62 -14.47 50.70
C ILE A 3 -73.31 -15.10 50.20
N TYR A 4 -72.35 -14.33 49.66
CA TYR A 4 -70.91 -14.56 49.88
C TYR A 4 -70.06 -13.27 49.83
N LYS A 5 -69.57 -12.92 51.03
CA LYS A 5 -68.31 -12.26 51.46
C LYS A 5 -67.50 -11.36 50.50
N LEU A 6 -67.34 -10.10 50.94
CA LEU A 6 -66.22 -9.20 50.63
C LEU A 6 -64.89 -9.77 51.16
N SER A 7 -63.83 -9.69 50.35
CA SER A 7 -62.42 -9.88 50.78
C SER A 7 -61.65 -8.56 50.56
N PRO A 8 -60.68 -8.21 51.44
CA PRO A 8 -59.95 -6.96 51.35
C PRO A 8 -58.85 -7.06 50.29
N ILE A 9 -58.72 -6.01 49.48
CA ILE A 9 -57.66 -5.82 48.51
C ILE A 9 -56.37 -5.50 49.29
N PHE A 10 -55.42 -6.44 49.27
CA PHE A 10 -54.03 -6.18 49.67
C PHE A 10 -53.39 -5.24 48.64
N SER A 11 -52.99 -4.04 49.08
CA SER A 11 -52.10 -3.17 48.30
C SER A 11 -50.68 -3.73 48.40
N ALA A 12 -50.23 -4.44 47.38
CA ALA A 12 -48.82 -4.74 47.19
C ALA A 12 -48.14 -3.50 46.59
N ALA A 13 -47.37 -2.78 47.40
CA ALA A 13 -46.45 -1.77 46.91
C ALA A 13 -45.36 -2.47 46.10
N VAL A 14 -45.48 -2.44 44.77
CA VAL A 14 -44.40 -2.80 43.86
C VAL A 14 -43.39 -1.65 43.92
N LEU A 15 -42.31 -1.84 44.67
CA LEU A 15 -41.09 -1.07 44.52
C LEU A 15 -40.54 -1.37 43.12
N LEU A 16 -40.94 -0.56 42.14
CA LEU A 16 -40.21 -0.38 40.89
C LEU A 16 -38.86 0.22 41.26
N SER A 17 -37.87 -0.64 41.53
CA SER A 17 -36.49 -0.25 41.35
C SER A 17 -36.34 0.01 39.86
N ALA A 18 -36.32 1.28 39.48
CA ALA A 18 -35.79 1.71 38.21
C ALA A 18 -34.31 1.33 38.22
N GLY A 19 -34.01 0.09 37.85
CA GLY A 19 -32.68 -0.30 37.42
C GLY A 19 -32.40 0.57 36.21
N VAL A 20 -31.66 1.66 36.42
CA VAL A 20 -31.00 2.37 35.34
C VAL A 20 -30.10 1.31 34.72
N ALA A 21 -30.48 0.79 33.56
CA ALA A 21 -29.60 -0.06 32.77
C ALA A 21 -28.39 0.82 32.46
N SER A 22 -27.31 0.66 33.23
CA SER A 22 -26.05 1.34 32.96
C SER A 22 -25.63 0.86 31.58
N ALA A 23 -25.52 1.78 30.61
CA ALA A 23 -24.96 1.47 29.31
C ALA A 23 -23.61 0.78 29.53
N GLU A 24 -23.45 -0.41 28.96
CA GLU A 24 -22.27 -1.25 29.16
C GLU A 24 -21.04 -0.57 28.56
N THR A 25 -19.96 -0.43 29.34
CA THR A 25 -18.67 0.04 28.83
C THR A 25 -18.15 -0.96 27.79
N LYS A 26 -17.88 -0.51 26.56
CA LYS A 26 -17.38 -1.36 25.48
C LYS A 26 -15.89 -1.15 25.25
N PHE A 27 -15.20 -2.21 24.84
CA PHE A 27 -13.77 -2.20 24.57
C PHE A 27 -13.50 -2.67 23.15
N PHE A 28 -12.68 -1.92 22.41
CA PHE A 28 -12.28 -2.24 21.04
C PHE A 28 -10.78 -2.34 20.96
N TYR A 29 -10.28 -3.43 20.39
CA TYR A 29 -8.87 -3.79 20.33
C TYR A 29 -8.66 -4.73 19.14
N ASN A 30 -7.43 -4.84 18.68
CA ASN A 30 -7.04 -5.85 17.70
C ASN A 30 -7.30 -7.25 18.26
N GLN A 31 -8.21 -7.98 17.62
CA GLN A 31 -8.70 -9.28 18.10
C GLN A 31 -7.78 -10.44 17.69
N VAL A 32 -6.73 -10.17 16.93
CA VAL A 32 -5.77 -11.17 16.43
C VAL A 32 -4.45 -11.11 17.19
N GLY A 33 -4.01 -9.92 17.59
CA GLY A 33 -2.86 -9.72 18.45
C GLY A 33 -2.01 -8.52 18.04
N TYR A 34 -1.11 -8.13 18.94
CA TYR A 34 -0.19 -7.02 18.74
C TYR A 34 1.26 -7.51 18.69
N ASP A 35 2.06 -6.87 17.85
CA ASP A 35 3.51 -7.10 17.87
C ASP A 35 4.16 -6.41 19.07
N VAL A 36 5.17 -7.04 19.65
CA VAL A 36 6.06 -6.39 20.62
C VAL A 36 6.73 -5.17 19.97
N ASP A 37 6.96 -4.12 20.78
CA ASP A 37 7.62 -2.86 20.40
C ASP A 37 6.91 -2.04 19.29
N GLN A 38 5.68 -2.42 18.93
CA GLN A 38 4.79 -1.61 18.10
C GLN A 38 3.81 -0.82 18.97
N PRO A 39 3.18 0.25 18.44
CA PRO A 39 2.12 0.96 19.15
C PRO A 39 0.96 0.04 19.49
N ILE A 40 0.44 0.14 20.72
CA ILE A 40 -0.68 -0.68 21.19
C ILE A 40 -1.70 0.25 21.82
N SER A 41 -2.95 0.17 21.39
CA SER A 41 -4.04 0.92 22.00
C SER A 41 -5.31 0.10 22.11
N VAL A 42 -6.08 0.38 23.17
CA VAL A 42 -7.44 -0.14 23.35
C VAL A 42 -8.37 1.05 23.47
N ILE A 43 -9.48 1.01 22.72
CA ILE A 43 -10.49 2.07 22.73
C ILE A 43 -11.61 1.67 23.67
N VAL A 44 -12.01 2.59 24.55
CA VAL A 44 -13.09 2.39 25.51
C VAL A 44 -14.25 3.30 25.11
N GLN A 45 -15.44 2.76 24.89
CA GLN A 45 -16.66 3.56 24.74
C GLN A 45 -17.45 3.54 26.03
N SER A 46 -17.84 4.72 26.51
CA SER A 46 -18.64 4.87 27.73
C SER A 46 -19.41 6.19 27.72
N GLU A 47 -20.55 6.21 28.41
CA GLU A 47 -21.32 7.43 28.71
C GLU A 47 -20.93 8.08 30.02
N ASN A 48 -20.31 7.35 30.96
CA ASN A 48 -20.13 7.79 32.34
C ASN A 48 -18.67 7.97 32.77
N LEU A 49 -17.70 7.49 31.97
CA LEU A 49 -16.28 7.72 32.26
C LEU A 49 -15.94 9.22 32.13
N ALA A 50 -15.03 9.68 32.97
CA ALA A 50 -14.49 11.04 32.92
C ALA A 50 -13.22 11.09 32.05
N ASP A 51 -12.91 12.27 31.52
CA ASP A 51 -11.62 12.52 30.87
C ASP A 51 -10.48 12.23 31.86
N GLY A 52 -9.46 11.48 31.42
CA GLY A 52 -8.35 11.11 32.29
C GLY A 52 -8.68 10.02 33.32
N ALA A 53 -9.80 9.29 33.19
CA ALA A 53 -10.13 8.14 34.02
C ALA A 53 -8.98 7.11 34.04
N GLU A 54 -8.73 6.52 35.21
CA GLU A 54 -7.65 5.56 35.38
C GLU A 54 -7.98 4.21 34.74
N PHE A 55 -6.96 3.58 34.14
CA PHE A 55 -7.03 2.20 33.68
C PHE A 55 -5.88 1.38 34.26
N SER A 56 -6.09 0.07 34.34
CA SER A 56 -5.07 -0.92 34.65
C SER A 56 -5.03 -1.98 33.56
N VAL A 57 -3.85 -2.32 33.07
CA VAL A 57 -3.61 -3.50 32.23
C VAL A 57 -3.29 -4.65 33.17
N MET A 58 -4.07 -5.72 33.07
CA MET A 58 -3.97 -6.89 33.93
C MET A 58 -3.32 -8.05 33.17
N SER A 59 -2.46 -8.82 33.84
CA SER A 59 -1.94 -10.10 33.36
C SER A 59 -1.93 -11.09 34.51
N GLY A 60 -2.55 -12.27 34.32
CA GLY A 60 -2.66 -13.28 35.39
C GLY A 60 -3.30 -12.75 36.68
N GLY A 61 -4.24 -11.80 36.57
CA GLY A 61 -4.89 -11.15 37.72
C GLY A 61 -4.07 -10.05 38.42
N THR A 62 -2.87 -9.73 37.95
CA THR A 62 -2.01 -8.67 38.51
C THR A 62 -1.94 -7.47 37.56
N ALA A 63 -2.02 -6.25 38.10
CA ALA A 63 -1.82 -5.03 37.32
C ALA A 63 -0.34 -4.90 36.93
N VAL A 64 -0.06 -4.90 35.62
CA VAL A 64 1.31 -4.80 35.07
C VAL A 64 1.62 -3.42 34.50
N LYS A 65 0.59 -2.64 34.16
CA LYS A 65 0.70 -1.25 33.71
C LYS A 65 -0.54 -0.50 34.17
N THR A 66 -0.39 0.76 34.57
CA THR A 66 -1.51 1.66 34.87
C THR A 66 -1.35 2.93 34.05
N GLY A 67 -2.44 3.61 33.76
CA GLY A 67 -2.41 4.85 33.01
C GLY A 67 -3.72 5.62 33.11
N LYS A 68 -3.82 6.67 32.31
CA LYS A 68 -5.02 7.48 32.19
C LYS A 68 -5.54 7.41 30.77
N LEU A 69 -6.85 7.26 30.64
CA LEU A 69 -7.56 7.39 29.39
C LEU A 69 -7.38 8.80 28.82
N SER A 70 -7.43 8.94 27.49
CA SER A 70 -7.44 10.24 26.83
C SER A 70 -8.64 11.09 27.23
N THR A 71 -8.70 12.33 26.75
CA THR A 71 -9.97 13.06 26.65
C THR A 71 -10.94 12.26 25.78
N GLY A 72 -12.20 12.16 26.21
CA GLY A 72 -13.24 11.46 25.47
C GLY A 72 -13.68 12.25 24.24
N SER A 73 -13.89 11.56 23.12
CA SER A 73 -14.29 12.15 21.85
C SER A 73 -15.44 11.40 21.18
N ASN A 74 -16.19 12.07 20.31
CA ASN A 74 -17.19 11.47 19.43
C ASN A 74 -16.91 11.93 18.00
N PRO A 75 -15.94 11.29 17.31
CA PRO A 75 -15.50 11.72 15.99
C PRO A 75 -16.68 11.72 15.02
N ASP A 76 -16.86 12.81 14.28
CA ASP A 76 -17.89 12.98 13.24
C ASP A 76 -19.31 12.54 13.65
N ASN A 77 -19.64 12.69 14.95
CA ASN A 77 -20.90 12.26 15.56
C ASN A 77 -21.26 10.78 15.31
N TRP A 78 -20.27 9.89 15.36
CA TRP A 78 -20.47 8.44 15.21
C TRP A 78 -21.39 7.82 16.27
N LEU A 79 -21.42 8.40 17.47
CA LEU A 79 -22.26 7.96 18.56
C LEU A 79 -23.48 8.87 18.76
N ASN A 80 -24.63 8.25 19.03
CA ASN A 80 -25.81 8.96 19.51
C ASN A 80 -25.65 9.44 20.97
N SER A 81 -24.85 8.72 21.76
CA SER A 81 -24.56 9.02 23.17
C SER A 81 -23.20 8.45 23.59
N GLY A 82 -22.56 9.11 24.55
CA GLY A 82 -21.26 8.72 25.09
C GLY A 82 -20.07 9.19 24.26
N LYS A 83 -18.90 8.67 24.61
CA LYS A 83 -17.60 9.06 24.04
C LYS A 83 -16.69 7.85 23.92
N PHE A 84 -15.70 7.94 23.03
CA PHE A 84 -14.56 7.05 22.93
C PHE A 84 -13.35 7.65 23.65
N TYR A 85 -12.63 6.79 24.36
CA TYR A 85 -11.41 7.10 25.09
C TYR A 85 -10.29 6.16 24.63
N VAL A 86 -9.05 6.66 24.58
CA VAL A 86 -7.88 5.88 24.18
C VAL A 86 -7.07 5.48 25.41
N ALA A 87 -6.77 4.19 25.57
CA ALA A 87 -5.76 3.68 26.48
C ALA A 87 -4.48 3.34 25.69
N ASP A 88 -3.40 4.09 25.89
CA ASP A 88 -2.09 3.81 25.27
C ASP A 88 -1.32 2.75 26.06
N LEU A 89 -1.20 1.58 25.47
CA LEU A 89 -0.58 0.40 26.05
C LEU A 89 0.81 0.12 25.46
N THR A 90 1.37 1.03 24.67
CA THR A 90 2.69 0.88 24.07
C THR A 90 3.76 0.54 25.11
N GLY A 91 4.66 -0.37 24.78
CA GLY A 91 5.72 -0.87 25.66
C GLY A 91 5.37 -2.11 26.49
N LEU A 92 4.18 -2.69 26.31
CA LEU A 92 3.89 -4.03 26.82
C LEU A 92 4.85 -5.07 26.23
N LYS A 93 5.16 -6.09 27.03
CA LYS A 93 5.99 -7.22 26.61
C LYS A 93 5.12 -8.36 26.12
N ALA A 94 5.75 -9.44 25.64
CA ALA A 94 5.01 -10.60 25.19
C ALA A 94 4.18 -11.18 26.35
N GLY A 95 2.90 -11.45 26.11
CA GLY A 95 1.97 -11.91 27.13
C GLY A 95 0.50 -11.75 26.74
N LYS A 96 -0.37 -12.18 27.65
CA LYS A 96 -1.82 -12.06 27.56
C LYS A 96 -2.32 -11.02 28.56
N TYR A 97 -3.22 -10.16 28.11
CA TYR A 97 -3.64 -8.98 28.85
C TYR A 97 -5.14 -8.73 28.75
N THR A 98 -5.69 -8.10 29.80
CA THR A 98 -6.99 -7.44 29.74
C THR A 98 -6.84 -5.98 30.17
N LEU A 99 -7.64 -5.07 29.59
CA LEU A 99 -7.76 -3.70 30.07
C LEU A 99 -8.89 -3.62 31.09
N GLN A 100 -8.63 -2.96 32.21
CA GLN A 100 -9.59 -2.74 33.27
C GLN A 100 -9.81 -1.24 33.50
N VAL A 101 -11.07 -0.82 33.59
CA VAL A 101 -11.47 0.54 34.01
C VAL A 101 -12.52 0.45 35.11
N SER A 102 -12.63 1.49 35.93
CA SER A 102 -13.68 1.60 36.96
C SER A 102 -14.71 2.64 36.53
N GLU A 103 -15.95 2.21 36.31
CA GLU A 103 -17.09 3.08 35.99
C GLU A 103 -18.13 2.95 37.11
N ASN A 104 -18.54 4.06 37.73
CA ASN A 104 -19.51 4.08 38.83
C ASN A 104 -19.16 3.13 40.00
N GLY A 105 -17.87 2.93 40.27
CA GLY A 105 -17.36 2.02 41.30
C GLY A 105 -17.45 0.53 40.93
N GLN A 106 -17.86 0.20 39.70
CA GLN A 106 -17.86 -1.15 39.16
C GLN A 106 -16.68 -1.33 38.21
N THR A 107 -16.03 -2.48 38.34
CA THR A 107 -14.91 -2.86 37.48
C THR A 107 -15.42 -3.40 36.15
N GLN A 108 -14.99 -2.79 35.05
CA GLN A 108 -15.28 -3.22 33.68
C GLN A 108 -13.98 -3.73 33.05
N ASN A 109 -14.04 -4.85 32.33
CA ASN A 109 -12.86 -5.46 31.70
C ASN A 109 -13.09 -5.65 30.19
N SER A 110 -12.04 -5.43 29.41
CA SER A 110 -11.99 -5.93 28.03
C SER A 110 -11.94 -7.46 28.00
N GLY A 111 -12.17 -8.03 26.82
CA GLY A 111 -11.69 -9.39 26.55
C GLY A 111 -10.15 -9.48 26.57
N GLU A 112 -9.63 -10.70 26.58
CA GLU A 112 -8.19 -10.96 26.53
C GLU A 112 -7.64 -10.61 25.15
N PHE A 113 -6.51 -9.90 25.12
CA PHE A 113 -5.71 -9.67 23.91
C PHE A 113 -4.26 -10.08 24.15
N THR A 114 -3.58 -10.42 23.06
CA THR A 114 -2.24 -11.00 23.09
C THR A 114 -1.22 -10.05 22.49
N VAL A 115 -0.05 -9.96 23.11
CA VAL A 115 1.13 -9.30 22.57
C VAL A 115 2.20 -10.38 22.37
N GLU A 116 2.76 -10.50 21.17
CA GLU A 116 3.76 -11.51 20.83
C GLU A 116 4.77 -11.00 19.79
N GLU A 117 5.91 -11.67 19.66
CA GLU A 117 6.84 -11.38 18.57
C GLU A 117 6.18 -11.75 17.24
N ASN A 118 6.09 -10.81 16.30
CA ASN A 118 5.49 -10.98 14.97
C ASN A 118 4.07 -11.61 15.03
N ALA A 119 3.26 -11.18 16.00
CA ALA A 119 1.92 -11.68 16.24
C ALA A 119 1.03 -11.62 14.97
N LEU A 120 1.07 -10.52 14.21
CA LEU A 120 0.24 -10.41 13.01
C LEU A 120 0.65 -11.47 11.98
N ALA A 121 1.92 -11.55 11.59
CA ALA A 121 2.38 -12.57 10.65
C ALA A 121 2.06 -14.00 11.13
N LYS A 122 2.33 -14.32 12.39
CA LYS A 122 2.05 -15.65 12.96
C LYS A 122 0.57 -16.02 12.84
N ASN A 123 -0.32 -15.06 13.02
CA ASN A 123 -1.75 -15.33 13.11
C ASN A 123 -2.50 -15.14 11.80
N THR A 124 -1.97 -14.39 10.82
CA THR A 124 -2.69 -14.05 9.58
C THR A 124 -1.96 -14.37 8.29
N LEU A 125 -0.62 -14.46 8.25
CA LEU A 125 0.11 -14.63 6.98
C LEU A 125 -0.27 -15.93 6.25
N ALA A 126 -0.28 -17.06 6.96
CA ALA A 126 -0.70 -18.33 6.36
C ALA A 126 -2.15 -18.30 5.88
N THR A 127 -3.02 -17.60 6.62
CA THR A 127 -4.45 -17.51 6.33
C THR A 127 -4.72 -16.67 5.07
N VAL A 128 -4.11 -15.49 4.94
CA VAL A 128 -4.25 -14.67 3.72
C VAL A 128 -3.59 -15.32 2.50
N LEU A 129 -2.48 -16.05 2.67
CA LEU A 129 -1.87 -16.80 1.57
C LEU A 129 -2.76 -17.96 1.11
N ASN A 130 -3.35 -18.70 2.06
CA ASN A 130 -4.30 -19.76 1.74
C ASN A 130 -5.53 -19.21 1.03
N TYR A 131 -6.03 -18.02 1.40
CA TYR A 131 -7.14 -17.38 0.70
C TYR A 131 -6.88 -17.30 -0.81
N PHE A 132 -5.73 -16.80 -1.26
CA PHE A 132 -5.42 -16.77 -2.70
C PHE A 132 -5.38 -18.17 -3.34
N TYR A 133 -4.88 -19.18 -2.65
CA TYR A 133 -4.87 -20.53 -3.19
C TYR A 133 -6.28 -21.12 -3.33
N GLU A 134 -7.16 -20.87 -2.36
CA GLU A 134 -8.54 -21.38 -2.36
C GLU A 134 -9.48 -20.57 -3.28
N ASP A 135 -9.17 -19.29 -3.53
CA ASP A 135 -9.97 -18.36 -4.36
C ASP A 135 -9.62 -18.43 -5.86
N ARG A 136 -8.79 -19.41 -6.25
CA ARG A 136 -8.41 -19.63 -7.64
C ARG A 136 -9.66 -19.90 -8.49
N ALA A 137 -9.69 -19.32 -9.69
CA ALA A 137 -10.72 -19.58 -10.69
C ALA A 137 -10.46 -20.91 -11.42
N ASP A 138 -10.43 -22.00 -10.65
CA ASP A 138 -10.14 -23.36 -11.11
C ASP A 138 -11.29 -24.36 -10.89
N ASP A 139 -12.49 -23.86 -10.52
CA ASP A 139 -13.70 -24.67 -10.57
C ASP A 139 -13.86 -25.26 -11.99
N PRO A 140 -14.03 -26.58 -12.16
CA PRO A 140 -14.05 -27.20 -13.47
C PRO A 140 -15.12 -26.63 -14.42
N THR A 141 -16.21 -26.09 -13.87
CA THR A 141 -17.29 -25.47 -14.64
C THR A 141 -16.85 -24.09 -15.13
N VAL A 142 -16.38 -23.23 -14.23
CA VAL A 142 -15.93 -21.87 -14.58
C VAL A 142 -14.70 -21.90 -15.48
N GLU A 143 -13.72 -22.74 -15.14
CA GLU A 143 -12.52 -22.96 -15.95
C GLU A 143 -12.90 -23.48 -17.35
N GLY A 144 -13.88 -24.37 -17.43
CA GLY A 144 -14.42 -24.88 -18.70
C GLY A 144 -15.05 -23.78 -19.56
N TRP A 145 -15.73 -22.80 -18.95
CA TRP A 145 -16.25 -21.62 -19.67
C TRP A 145 -15.12 -20.70 -20.14
N ASP A 146 -14.14 -20.45 -19.28
CA ASP A 146 -13.05 -19.51 -19.52
C ASP A 146 -12.06 -19.99 -20.59
N LYS A 147 -11.98 -21.30 -20.85
CA LYS A 147 -11.19 -21.88 -21.94
C LYS A 147 -11.70 -21.55 -23.36
N ASN A 148 -12.91 -21.00 -23.49
CA ASN A 148 -13.51 -20.65 -24.79
C ASN A 148 -14.40 -19.40 -24.70
N MET A 149 -13.87 -18.36 -24.07
CA MET A 149 -14.60 -17.15 -23.71
C MET A 149 -14.90 -16.28 -24.93
N SER A 150 -16.16 -15.83 -25.06
CA SER A 150 -16.56 -14.94 -26.15
C SER A 150 -16.18 -13.49 -25.84
N VAL A 151 -15.72 -12.75 -26.84
CA VAL A 151 -15.46 -11.31 -26.73
C VAL A 151 -16.72 -10.54 -27.14
N TYR A 152 -17.16 -9.61 -26.30
CA TYR A 152 -18.41 -8.87 -26.51
C TYR A 152 -18.42 -8.15 -27.86
N LYS A 153 -19.52 -8.32 -28.61
CA LYS A 153 -19.71 -7.80 -29.99
C LYS A 153 -18.58 -8.19 -30.96
N SER A 154 -17.98 -9.36 -30.76
CA SER A 154 -16.95 -9.92 -31.63
C SER A 154 -17.18 -11.41 -31.87
N ASP A 155 -16.68 -11.92 -32.99
CA ASP A 155 -16.64 -13.36 -33.27
C ASP A 155 -15.41 -14.04 -32.63
N LYS A 156 -14.52 -13.27 -31.99
CA LYS A 156 -13.33 -13.80 -31.29
C LYS A 156 -13.73 -14.67 -30.10
N LYS A 157 -13.05 -15.80 -29.96
CA LYS A 157 -13.07 -16.64 -28.75
C LYS A 157 -11.66 -16.88 -28.25
N LEU A 158 -11.48 -16.80 -26.94
CA LEU A 158 -10.16 -16.85 -26.30
C LEU A 158 -10.14 -17.84 -25.15
N ASP A 159 -8.98 -18.42 -24.92
CA ASP A 159 -8.70 -19.13 -23.69
C ASP A 159 -8.13 -18.13 -22.67
N VAL A 160 -8.91 -17.86 -21.62
CA VAL A 160 -8.58 -16.93 -20.54
C VAL A 160 -8.73 -17.58 -19.16
N HIS A 161 -8.54 -18.90 -19.04
CA HIS A 161 -8.61 -19.60 -17.75
C HIS A 161 -7.49 -19.21 -16.77
N GLY A 162 -7.70 -19.51 -15.49
CA GLY A 162 -6.84 -19.08 -14.38
C GLY A 162 -7.24 -17.72 -13.79
N GLY A 163 -6.40 -17.18 -12.93
CA GLY A 163 -6.70 -15.98 -12.14
C GLY A 163 -7.57 -16.32 -10.92
N TRP A 164 -8.08 -15.30 -10.24
CA TRP A 164 -8.92 -15.46 -9.05
C TRP A 164 -10.33 -14.93 -9.31
N TYR A 165 -11.30 -15.42 -8.56
CA TYR A 165 -12.60 -14.76 -8.47
C TYR A 165 -12.40 -13.37 -7.85
N ASP A 166 -13.24 -12.42 -8.24
CA ASP A 166 -13.03 -11.04 -7.83
C ASP A 166 -13.52 -10.78 -6.42
N ALA A 167 -14.67 -11.37 -6.09
CA ALA A 167 -15.36 -11.13 -4.85
C ALA A 167 -16.09 -12.39 -4.38
N SER A 168 -16.45 -12.42 -3.09
CA SER A 168 -17.23 -13.52 -2.55
C SER A 168 -18.61 -13.67 -3.22
N GLY A 169 -19.16 -12.58 -3.78
CA GLY A 169 -20.39 -12.59 -4.58
C GLY A 169 -20.20 -12.57 -6.09
N ASP A 170 -18.96 -12.59 -6.60
CA ASP A 170 -18.67 -12.41 -8.04
C ASP A 170 -17.53 -13.31 -8.54
N VAL A 171 -17.89 -14.32 -9.33
CA VAL A 171 -16.93 -15.23 -10.00
C VAL A 171 -16.35 -14.64 -11.29
N SER A 172 -16.69 -13.40 -11.64
CA SER A 172 -16.03 -12.62 -12.69
C SER A 172 -14.56 -12.33 -12.34
N LYS A 173 -13.78 -11.93 -13.34
CA LYS A 173 -12.32 -11.73 -13.21
C LYS A 173 -11.90 -10.41 -13.83
N TYR A 174 -11.07 -9.65 -13.15
CA TYR A 174 -10.86 -8.24 -13.47
C TYR A 174 -9.38 -7.85 -13.49
N PHE A 175 -9.03 -7.05 -14.48
CA PHE A 175 -7.88 -6.14 -14.42
C PHE A 175 -8.26 -4.87 -13.65
N SER A 176 -9.44 -4.33 -13.96
CA SER A 176 -10.09 -3.16 -13.34
C SER A 176 -11.59 -3.17 -13.70
N HIS A 177 -12.37 -2.30 -13.06
CA HIS A 177 -13.69 -1.83 -13.52
C HIS A 177 -13.87 -0.34 -13.19
N LEU A 178 -15.09 0.20 -13.35
CA LEU A 178 -15.45 1.62 -13.14
C LEU A 178 -14.73 2.62 -14.06
N SER A 179 -14.22 2.17 -15.20
CA SER A 179 -13.49 3.01 -16.16
C SER A 179 -14.27 4.24 -16.63
N TYR A 180 -15.59 4.09 -16.82
CA TYR A 180 -16.47 5.19 -17.21
C TYR A 180 -16.49 6.34 -16.18
N ALA A 181 -16.12 6.08 -14.93
CA ALA A 181 -15.98 7.06 -13.86
C ALA A 181 -14.59 7.73 -13.81
N ASN A 182 -13.64 7.25 -14.63
CA ASN A 182 -12.28 7.71 -14.90
C ASN A 182 -11.30 7.70 -13.72
N TYR A 183 -11.72 8.16 -12.55
CA TYR A 183 -10.87 8.37 -11.38
C TYR A 183 -11.08 7.34 -10.27
N LEU A 184 -11.76 6.24 -10.58
CA LEU A 184 -12.18 5.21 -9.61
C LEU A 184 -11.66 3.82 -9.96
N ASN A 185 -10.82 3.68 -11.01
CA ASN A 185 -10.29 2.39 -11.47
C ASN A 185 -9.44 1.69 -10.41
N PRO A 186 -9.93 0.60 -9.78
CA PRO A 186 -9.12 -0.17 -8.87
C PRO A 186 -8.22 -1.14 -9.63
N GLN A 187 -7.02 -1.37 -9.11
CA GLN A 187 -6.11 -2.38 -9.64
C GLN A 187 -6.44 -3.73 -8.99
N GLN A 188 -6.86 -4.72 -9.79
CA GLN A 188 -7.42 -6.00 -9.29
C GLN A 188 -6.43 -7.16 -9.44
N ILE A 189 -6.71 -8.19 -10.26
CA ILE A 189 -5.81 -9.35 -10.40
C ILE A 189 -4.35 -8.94 -10.70
N PRO A 190 -4.04 -7.96 -11.57
CA PRO A 190 -2.67 -7.49 -11.77
C PRO A 190 -1.96 -7.02 -10.50
N LEU A 191 -2.67 -6.34 -9.59
CA LEU A 191 -2.13 -5.93 -8.30
C LEU A 191 -1.78 -7.13 -7.43
N THR A 192 -2.65 -8.16 -7.42
CA THR A 192 -2.42 -9.41 -6.70
C THR A 192 -1.14 -10.11 -7.18
N VAL A 193 -0.94 -10.21 -8.50
CA VAL A 193 0.26 -10.82 -9.08
C VAL A 193 1.53 -10.06 -8.68
N TRP A 194 1.53 -8.73 -8.83
CA TRP A 194 2.68 -7.92 -8.44
C TRP A 194 2.95 -8.02 -6.94
N SER A 195 1.92 -8.01 -6.10
CA SER A 195 2.04 -8.09 -4.64
C SER A 195 2.59 -9.44 -4.16
N LEU A 196 2.17 -10.55 -4.78
CA LEU A 196 2.71 -11.88 -4.49
C LEU A 196 4.18 -12.01 -4.94
N ALA A 197 4.52 -11.48 -6.12
CA ALA A 197 5.91 -11.42 -6.58
C ALA A 197 6.76 -10.57 -5.62
N PHE A 198 6.25 -9.40 -5.22
CA PHE A 198 6.90 -8.50 -4.29
C PHE A 198 7.08 -9.14 -2.90
N ALA A 199 6.07 -9.82 -2.37
CA ALA A 199 6.18 -10.59 -1.12
C ALA A 199 7.27 -11.66 -1.20
N SER A 200 7.33 -12.41 -2.31
CA SER A 200 8.35 -13.44 -2.53
C SER A 200 9.77 -12.88 -2.51
N GLU A 201 9.95 -11.64 -2.98
CA GLU A 201 11.23 -10.93 -2.94
C GLU A 201 11.56 -10.40 -1.54
N ARG A 202 10.58 -9.85 -0.82
CA ARG A 202 10.82 -9.00 0.37
C ARG A 202 10.86 -9.73 1.70
N ILE A 203 10.11 -10.81 1.84
CA ILE A 203 10.00 -11.57 3.10
C ILE A 203 10.31 -13.06 2.95
N PRO A 204 11.40 -13.44 2.25
CA PRO A 204 11.68 -14.84 1.91
C PRO A 204 11.88 -15.74 3.13
N ASN A 205 12.49 -15.24 4.22
CA ASN A 205 12.70 -16.07 5.42
C ASN A 205 11.39 -16.29 6.18
N LEU A 206 10.58 -15.24 6.33
CA LEU A 206 9.27 -15.34 6.95
C LEU A 206 8.35 -16.30 6.18
N LEU A 207 8.30 -16.19 4.85
CA LEU A 207 7.56 -17.12 3.99
C LEU A 207 8.08 -18.55 4.14
N GLY A 208 9.41 -18.75 4.12
CA GLY A 208 10.02 -20.07 4.29
C GLY A 208 9.76 -20.72 5.66
N SER A 209 9.42 -19.93 6.68
CA SER A 209 9.09 -20.40 8.03
C SER A 209 7.59 -20.57 8.28
N THR A 210 6.74 -20.06 7.38
CA THR A 210 5.29 -20.07 7.52
C THR A 210 4.70 -21.34 6.90
N ALA A 211 3.99 -22.14 7.70
CA ALA A 211 3.28 -23.31 7.20
C ALA A 211 1.96 -22.88 6.54
N THR A 212 1.87 -23.02 5.22
CA THR A 212 0.71 -22.63 4.39
C THR A 212 0.55 -23.62 3.23
N LYS A 213 -0.65 -23.70 2.65
CA LYS A 213 -0.93 -24.45 1.42
C LYS A 213 -0.34 -23.76 0.19
N ALA A 214 -0.39 -22.43 0.18
CA ALA A 214 0.03 -21.59 -0.92
C ALA A 214 1.54 -21.35 -0.87
N LYS A 215 2.22 -21.53 -1.99
CA LYS A 215 3.59 -21.02 -2.15
C LYS A 215 3.50 -19.70 -2.88
N THR A 216 3.91 -18.61 -2.24
CA THR A 216 3.73 -17.25 -2.77
C THR A 216 4.28 -17.06 -4.19
N ALA A 217 5.43 -17.67 -4.51
CA ALA A 217 6.01 -17.64 -5.85
C ALA A 217 5.17 -18.41 -6.88
N ASP A 218 4.55 -19.53 -6.49
CA ASP A 218 3.68 -20.33 -7.34
C ASP A 218 2.34 -19.60 -7.57
N GLU A 219 1.79 -18.93 -6.55
CA GLU A 219 0.59 -18.09 -6.71
C GLU A 219 0.86 -16.89 -7.64
N ALA A 220 2.02 -16.24 -7.51
CA ALA A 220 2.42 -15.17 -8.42
C ALA A 220 2.52 -15.67 -9.87
N ALA A 221 3.11 -16.87 -10.09
CA ALA A 221 3.19 -17.48 -11.41
C ALA A 221 1.80 -17.83 -11.98
N TYR A 222 0.91 -18.41 -11.16
CA TYR A 222 -0.46 -18.75 -11.54
C TYR A 222 -1.24 -17.53 -12.06
N GLY A 223 -1.15 -16.40 -11.35
CA GLY A 223 -1.76 -15.16 -11.82
C GLY A 223 -1.05 -14.55 -13.03
N ALA A 224 0.29 -14.62 -13.10
CA ALA A 224 1.05 -14.17 -14.27
C ALA A 224 0.65 -14.93 -15.55
N ASP A 225 0.36 -16.23 -15.47
CA ASP A 225 -0.15 -17.00 -16.60
C ASP A 225 -1.51 -16.48 -17.10
N PHE A 226 -2.40 -16.12 -16.17
CA PHE A 226 -3.67 -15.46 -16.52
C PHE A 226 -3.43 -14.11 -17.21
N LEU A 227 -2.50 -13.29 -16.73
CA LEU A 227 -2.17 -12.01 -17.38
C LEU A 227 -1.68 -12.22 -18.82
N VAL A 228 -0.86 -13.25 -19.08
CA VAL A 228 -0.42 -13.59 -20.45
C VAL A 228 -1.60 -14.01 -21.33
N ARG A 229 -2.53 -14.82 -20.81
CA ARG A 229 -3.75 -15.20 -21.56
C ARG A 229 -4.65 -14.02 -21.89
N MET A 230 -4.65 -13.00 -21.03
CA MET A 230 -5.42 -11.76 -21.23
C MET A 230 -4.74 -10.76 -22.17
N LEU A 231 -3.52 -11.04 -22.65
CA LEU A 231 -2.82 -10.18 -23.61
C LEU A 231 -3.29 -10.45 -25.04
N ALA A 232 -3.87 -9.43 -25.68
CA ALA A 232 -4.29 -9.52 -27.07
C ALA A 232 -3.09 -9.58 -28.04
N GLU A 233 -3.34 -10.08 -29.25
CA GLU A 233 -2.31 -10.12 -30.31
C GLU A 233 -1.83 -8.70 -30.67
N GLU A 234 -2.72 -7.72 -30.58
CA GLU A 234 -2.44 -6.32 -30.84
C GLU A 234 -1.52 -5.69 -29.78
N GLY A 235 -1.60 -6.14 -28.51
CA GLY A 235 -0.73 -5.70 -27.43
C GLY A 235 -1.42 -5.01 -26.23
N TYR A 236 -2.73 -4.77 -26.26
CA TYR A 236 -3.48 -4.39 -25.06
C TYR A 236 -3.88 -5.63 -24.24
N PHE A 237 -4.22 -5.46 -22.97
CA PHE A 237 -4.91 -6.51 -22.20
C PHE A 237 -6.42 -6.33 -22.23
N TYR A 238 -7.16 -7.43 -22.20
CA TYR A 238 -8.60 -7.41 -21.96
C TYR A 238 -8.91 -7.00 -20.51
N MET A 239 -9.96 -6.19 -20.30
CA MET A 239 -10.23 -5.62 -18.98
C MET A 239 -10.96 -6.57 -18.01
N THR A 240 -12.00 -7.26 -18.48
CA THR A 240 -12.86 -8.05 -17.59
C THR A 240 -13.38 -9.30 -18.29
N VAL A 241 -13.48 -10.41 -17.55
CA VAL A 241 -14.34 -11.56 -17.88
C VAL A 241 -15.56 -11.45 -16.97
N PHE A 242 -16.68 -10.97 -17.49
CA PHE A 242 -17.83 -10.53 -16.70
C PHE A 242 -19.11 -11.31 -17.01
N ASP A 243 -19.81 -11.75 -15.98
CA ASP A 243 -21.03 -12.56 -16.08
C ASP A 243 -22.32 -11.86 -15.63
N ASN A 244 -22.30 -10.54 -15.38
CA ASN A 244 -23.41 -9.79 -14.79
C ASN A 244 -23.77 -10.28 -13.37
N TRP A 245 -22.73 -10.55 -12.56
CA TRP A 245 -22.85 -10.96 -11.15
C TRP A 245 -23.73 -12.20 -10.98
N GLY A 246 -23.54 -13.20 -11.84
CA GLY A 246 -24.31 -14.45 -11.81
C GLY A 246 -25.78 -14.35 -12.24
N SER A 247 -26.22 -13.24 -12.83
CA SER A 247 -27.61 -13.07 -13.29
C SER A 247 -28.06 -14.24 -14.18
N PRO A 248 -29.28 -14.79 -14.00
CA PRO A 248 -29.78 -15.90 -14.84
C PRO A 248 -29.97 -15.52 -16.31
N PHE A 249 -29.96 -14.22 -16.63
CA PHE A 249 -29.99 -13.69 -18.00
C PHE A 249 -28.62 -13.18 -18.46
N GLY A 250 -27.63 -13.19 -17.57
CA GLY A 250 -26.25 -12.82 -17.84
C GLY A 250 -25.57 -13.86 -18.72
N LYS A 251 -24.54 -13.41 -19.44
CA LYS A 251 -23.68 -14.29 -20.23
C LYS A 251 -22.24 -13.95 -19.89
N ARG A 252 -21.45 -14.90 -19.41
CA ARG A 252 -20.03 -14.65 -19.17
C ARG A 252 -19.31 -14.33 -20.48
N GLU A 253 -18.70 -13.15 -20.57
CA GLU A 253 -18.03 -12.63 -21.77
C GLU A 253 -16.90 -11.67 -21.40
N ILE A 254 -15.93 -11.52 -22.32
CA ILE A 254 -14.93 -10.46 -22.21
C ILE A 254 -15.55 -9.13 -22.63
N CYS A 255 -15.57 -8.15 -21.73
CA CYS A 255 -16.14 -6.83 -21.99
C CYS A 255 -15.59 -5.76 -21.04
N ALA A 256 -15.97 -4.51 -21.28
CA ALA A 256 -16.10 -3.50 -20.23
C ALA A 256 -17.57 -3.43 -19.79
N PHE A 257 -17.88 -2.71 -18.70
CA PHE A 257 -19.25 -2.36 -18.37
C PHE A 257 -19.36 -1.03 -17.64
N SER A 258 -20.59 -0.52 -17.56
CA SER A 258 -20.91 0.72 -16.85
C SER A 258 -22.21 0.62 -16.04
N GLY A 259 -22.33 1.49 -15.05
CA GLY A 259 -23.52 1.62 -14.21
C GLY A 259 -23.77 0.42 -13.29
N LYS A 260 -24.75 0.59 -12.40
CA LYS A 260 -25.16 -0.44 -11.43
C LYS A 260 -25.81 -1.67 -12.06
N ASP A 261 -26.28 -1.56 -13.30
CA ASP A 261 -26.98 -2.62 -14.03
C ASP A 261 -26.01 -3.48 -14.86
N GLY A 262 -24.73 -3.10 -14.95
CA GLY A 262 -23.69 -3.88 -15.63
C GLY A 262 -23.81 -3.84 -17.15
N ASP A 263 -24.09 -2.66 -17.71
CA ASP A 263 -24.26 -2.46 -19.14
C ASP A 263 -22.94 -2.68 -19.89
N LYS A 264 -22.84 -3.80 -20.60
CA LYS A 264 -21.62 -4.20 -21.30
C LYS A 264 -21.29 -3.32 -22.49
N SER A 265 -20.00 -3.05 -22.68
CA SER A 265 -19.48 -2.36 -23.87
C SER A 265 -18.30 -3.11 -24.49
N ALA A 266 -17.92 -2.66 -25.70
CA ALA A 266 -16.79 -3.21 -26.44
C ALA A 266 -15.46 -2.51 -26.12
N ASP A 267 -15.45 -1.63 -25.11
CA ASP A 267 -14.29 -0.83 -24.68
C ASP A 267 -13.41 -1.64 -23.71
N TYR A 268 -13.19 -2.91 -24.04
CA TYR A 268 -12.49 -3.88 -23.18
C TYR A 268 -10.96 -3.78 -23.27
N GLN A 269 -10.42 -2.84 -24.06
CA GLN A 269 -8.98 -2.60 -24.14
C GLN A 269 -8.54 -1.76 -22.95
N THR A 270 -7.61 -2.26 -22.15
CA THR A 270 -7.13 -1.55 -20.97
C THR A 270 -6.20 -0.39 -21.31
N ALA A 271 -6.44 0.78 -20.73
CA ALA A 271 -5.47 1.85 -20.53
C ALA A 271 -4.48 1.52 -19.39
N PHE A 272 -3.46 2.36 -19.16
CA PHE A 272 -2.57 2.20 -18.01
C PHE A 272 -3.35 2.15 -16.69
N ARG A 273 -4.35 3.02 -16.49
CA ARG A 273 -5.18 3.04 -15.27
C ARG A 273 -6.12 1.86 -15.09
N GLU A 274 -6.45 1.13 -16.16
CA GLU A 274 -7.47 0.09 -16.17
C GLU A 274 -6.87 -1.30 -15.90
N GLY A 275 -5.83 -1.34 -15.06
CA GLY A 275 -5.04 -2.54 -14.77
C GLY A 275 -3.92 -2.84 -15.78
N GLY A 276 -3.86 -2.15 -16.92
CA GLY A 276 -2.84 -2.38 -17.95
C GLY A 276 -1.41 -2.08 -17.46
N GLY A 277 -1.21 -0.95 -16.77
CA GLY A 277 0.10 -0.60 -16.20
C GLY A 277 0.51 -1.57 -15.08
N MET A 278 -0.45 -1.92 -14.22
CA MET A 278 -0.20 -2.86 -13.13
C MET A 278 0.14 -4.27 -13.65
N ALA A 279 -0.46 -4.70 -14.76
CA ALA A 279 -0.17 -6.01 -15.37
C ALA A 279 1.23 -6.07 -15.98
N ILE A 280 1.68 -4.97 -16.60
CA ILE A 280 3.06 -4.85 -17.09
C ILE A 280 4.04 -4.94 -15.93
N ALA A 281 3.79 -4.20 -14.84
CA ALA A 281 4.63 -4.22 -13.65
C ALA A 281 4.69 -5.64 -13.04
N ALA A 282 3.55 -6.32 -12.94
CA ALA A 282 3.44 -7.67 -12.42
C ALA A 282 4.24 -8.70 -13.26
N LEU A 283 4.08 -8.68 -14.58
CA LEU A 283 4.78 -9.57 -15.51
C LEU A 283 6.29 -9.33 -15.52
N ALA A 284 6.72 -8.07 -15.50
CA ALA A 284 8.14 -7.71 -15.41
C ALA A 284 8.76 -8.18 -14.08
N SER A 285 8.05 -8.02 -12.96
CA SER A 285 8.47 -8.57 -11.65
C SER A 285 8.58 -10.09 -11.66
N ALA A 286 7.56 -10.79 -12.20
CA ALA A 286 7.57 -12.25 -12.29
C ALA A 286 8.75 -12.76 -13.13
N ALA A 287 9.03 -12.10 -14.27
CA ALA A 287 10.19 -12.41 -15.10
C ALA A 287 11.52 -12.20 -14.36
N ARG A 288 11.68 -11.07 -13.66
CA ARG A 288 12.90 -10.76 -12.89
C ARG A 288 13.19 -11.78 -11.79
N LEU A 289 12.14 -12.34 -11.18
CA LEU A 289 12.24 -13.38 -10.17
C LEU A 289 12.41 -14.79 -10.76
N ASN A 290 12.48 -14.92 -12.09
CA ASN A 290 12.53 -16.19 -12.82
C ASN A 290 11.37 -17.14 -12.45
N LEU A 291 10.18 -16.57 -12.24
CA LEU A 291 8.98 -17.36 -11.98
C LEU A 291 8.57 -18.12 -13.24
N LYS A 292 7.86 -19.22 -13.04
CA LYS A 292 7.37 -20.08 -14.12
C LYS A 292 6.10 -20.80 -13.71
N GLY A 293 5.08 -20.70 -14.54
CA GLY A 293 3.87 -21.54 -14.51
C GLY A 293 3.71 -22.25 -15.85
N ASP A 294 2.55 -22.05 -16.49
CA ASP A 294 2.26 -22.49 -17.85
C ASP A 294 3.10 -21.74 -18.89
N PHE A 295 3.46 -20.50 -18.59
CA PHE A 295 4.40 -19.70 -19.37
C PHE A 295 5.74 -19.55 -18.63
N THR A 296 6.79 -19.30 -19.42
CA THR A 296 8.16 -19.08 -18.93
C THR A 296 8.39 -17.63 -18.52
N SER A 297 9.43 -17.37 -17.72
CA SER A 297 9.88 -16.03 -17.36
C SER A 297 10.16 -15.14 -18.58
N GLU A 298 10.72 -15.73 -19.65
CA GLU A 298 10.97 -15.02 -20.90
C GLU A 298 9.67 -14.62 -21.61
N GLN A 299 8.64 -15.46 -21.53
CA GLN A 299 7.31 -15.14 -22.09
C GLN A 299 6.60 -14.07 -21.26
N TYR A 300 6.73 -14.08 -19.93
CA TYR A 300 6.24 -12.98 -19.09
C TYR A 300 6.89 -11.65 -19.45
N LEU A 301 8.22 -11.64 -19.62
CA LEU A 301 8.94 -10.43 -20.02
C LEU A 301 8.50 -9.93 -21.40
N ALA A 302 8.44 -10.82 -22.39
CA ALA A 302 8.02 -10.47 -23.74
C ALA A 302 6.58 -9.92 -23.78
N ALA A 303 5.68 -10.47 -22.95
CA ALA A 303 4.32 -9.97 -22.78
C ALA A 303 4.31 -8.54 -22.18
N ALA A 304 5.10 -8.30 -21.14
CA ALA A 304 5.25 -6.99 -20.52
C ALA A 304 5.79 -5.93 -21.49
N GLU A 305 6.87 -6.24 -22.21
CA GLU A 305 7.48 -5.33 -23.19
C GLU A 305 6.54 -5.01 -24.36
N LYS A 306 5.83 -6.04 -24.87
CA LYS A 306 4.83 -5.87 -25.93
C LYS A 306 3.70 -4.95 -25.49
N ALA A 307 3.17 -5.17 -24.29
CA ALA A 307 2.07 -4.37 -23.78
C ALA A 307 2.48 -2.94 -23.47
N TYR A 308 3.64 -2.74 -22.86
CA TYR A 308 4.16 -1.40 -22.60
C TYR A 308 4.37 -0.59 -23.86
N LYS A 309 4.94 -1.21 -24.90
CA LYS A 309 5.10 -0.57 -26.21
C LYS A 309 3.73 -0.16 -26.78
N HIS A 310 2.76 -1.08 -26.78
CA HIS A 310 1.43 -0.81 -27.32
C HIS A 310 0.73 0.34 -26.58
N LEU A 311 0.70 0.31 -25.24
CA LEU A 311 0.06 1.38 -24.47
C LEU A 311 0.78 2.72 -24.63
N SER A 312 2.11 2.74 -24.71
CA SER A 312 2.89 3.98 -24.93
C SER A 312 2.66 4.60 -26.33
N GLU A 313 2.18 3.81 -27.30
CA GLU A 313 1.71 4.31 -28.60
C GLU A 313 0.27 4.86 -28.56
N LYS A 314 -0.53 4.44 -27.57
CA LYS A 314 -1.96 4.77 -27.42
C LYS A 314 -2.25 5.85 -26.38
N GLN A 315 -1.32 6.13 -25.47
CA GLN A 315 -1.43 7.14 -24.44
C GLN A 315 -0.06 7.66 -23.99
N GLY A 316 -0.05 8.74 -23.21
CA GLY A 316 1.16 9.30 -22.62
C GLY A 316 0.93 10.69 -22.04
N ILE A 317 1.88 11.18 -21.24
CA ILE A 317 1.81 12.49 -20.58
C ILE A 317 1.52 13.59 -21.61
N GLY A 318 0.43 14.33 -21.39
CA GLY A 318 0.00 15.42 -22.27
C GLY A 318 -0.51 15.01 -23.66
N LYS A 319 -0.70 13.71 -23.91
CA LYS A 319 -1.27 13.16 -25.16
C LYS A 319 -2.73 12.73 -24.95
N SER A 320 -3.44 12.51 -26.05
CA SER A 320 -4.74 11.82 -25.99
C SER A 320 -4.51 10.37 -25.57
N CYS A 321 -5.38 9.87 -24.70
CA CYS A 321 -5.42 8.46 -24.33
C CYS A 321 -6.52 7.75 -25.10
N ALA A 322 -6.17 6.78 -25.94
CA ALA A 322 -7.10 6.15 -26.87
C ALA A 322 -8.10 5.18 -26.20
N TYR A 323 -7.75 4.61 -25.04
CA TYR A 323 -8.58 3.64 -24.32
C TYR A 323 -9.28 4.24 -23.10
N CYS A 324 -8.85 5.39 -22.65
CA CYS A 324 -9.49 6.15 -21.58
C CYS A 324 -10.87 6.67 -22.01
N ASP A 325 -11.92 6.41 -21.23
CA ASP A 325 -13.30 6.87 -21.51
C ASP A 325 -13.40 8.40 -21.73
N ASP A 326 -12.64 9.20 -20.98
CA ASP A 326 -12.56 10.66 -21.13
C ASP A 326 -11.47 11.15 -22.11
N GLY A 327 -10.73 10.21 -22.72
CA GLY A 327 -9.68 10.48 -23.68
C GLY A 327 -8.39 11.08 -23.10
N LYS A 328 -8.22 11.08 -21.77
CA LYS A 328 -7.09 11.75 -21.07
C LYS A 328 -6.52 10.87 -19.97
N GLU A 329 -5.20 10.94 -19.78
CA GLU A 329 -4.56 10.32 -18.61
C GLU A 329 -4.86 11.11 -17.33
N ASN A 330 -4.86 10.42 -16.19
CA ASN A 330 -4.96 11.01 -14.86
C ASN A 330 -3.92 10.41 -13.90
N ILE A 331 -4.00 10.71 -12.60
CA ILE A 331 -3.04 10.19 -11.62
C ILE A 331 -2.91 8.66 -11.60
N ILE A 332 -4.00 7.93 -11.90
CA ILE A 332 -4.00 6.46 -11.90
C ILE A 332 -3.11 5.95 -13.01
N ASP A 333 -3.19 6.54 -14.20
CA ASP A 333 -2.27 6.24 -15.30
C ASP A 333 -0.81 6.53 -14.90
N ASP A 334 -0.56 7.62 -14.16
CA ASP A 334 0.80 7.98 -13.77
C ASP A 334 1.44 6.99 -12.82
N TYR A 335 0.76 6.57 -11.74
CA TYR A 335 1.37 5.62 -10.81
C TYR A 335 1.47 4.20 -11.37
N THR A 336 0.53 3.77 -12.22
CA THR A 336 0.61 2.42 -12.82
C THR A 336 1.63 2.39 -13.95
N ALA A 337 1.74 3.43 -14.78
CA ALA A 337 2.77 3.53 -15.80
C ALA A 337 4.17 3.72 -15.21
N LEU A 338 4.29 4.44 -14.07
CA LEU A 338 5.55 4.54 -13.32
C LEU A 338 6.01 3.17 -12.84
N LEU A 339 5.13 2.39 -12.20
CA LEU A 339 5.46 1.04 -11.75
C LEU A 339 5.82 0.13 -12.92
N ALA A 340 5.07 0.19 -14.03
CA ALA A 340 5.35 -0.57 -15.23
C ALA A 340 6.76 -0.30 -15.79
N ALA A 341 7.10 0.96 -16.00
CA ALA A 341 8.41 1.37 -16.50
C ALA A 341 9.54 1.02 -15.52
N THR A 342 9.30 1.21 -14.22
CA THR A 342 10.26 0.90 -13.15
C THR A 342 10.58 -0.59 -13.08
N GLU A 343 9.59 -1.48 -13.10
CA GLU A 343 9.83 -2.92 -13.06
C GLU A 343 10.43 -3.44 -14.37
N LEU A 344 10.05 -2.89 -15.52
CA LEU A 344 10.69 -3.20 -16.80
C LEU A 344 12.17 -2.80 -16.80
N TYR A 345 12.51 -1.61 -16.30
CA TYR A 345 13.90 -1.22 -16.12
C TYR A 345 14.61 -2.13 -15.11
N ALA A 346 13.96 -2.49 -14.00
CA ALA A 346 14.53 -3.40 -13.00
C ALA A 346 14.88 -4.77 -13.60
N ALA A 347 14.02 -5.29 -14.48
CA ALA A 347 14.18 -6.57 -15.16
C ALA A 347 15.20 -6.54 -16.32
N THR A 348 15.25 -5.46 -17.10
CA THR A 348 15.98 -5.42 -18.38
C THR A 348 17.22 -4.54 -18.39
N LYS A 349 17.27 -3.52 -17.53
CA LYS A 349 18.24 -2.40 -17.58
C LYS A 349 18.22 -1.60 -18.88
N THR A 350 17.14 -1.69 -19.66
CA THR A 350 16.98 -0.94 -20.91
C THR A 350 16.75 0.55 -20.65
N GLN A 351 17.54 1.40 -21.30
CA GLN A 351 17.55 2.86 -21.09
C GLN A 351 16.19 3.53 -21.29
N SER A 352 15.43 3.17 -22.33
CA SER A 352 14.15 3.82 -22.61
C SER A 352 13.14 3.67 -21.47
N TYR A 353 13.15 2.55 -20.75
CA TYR A 353 12.28 2.36 -19.58
C TYR A 353 12.72 3.23 -18.39
N LEU A 354 14.02 3.52 -18.25
CA LEU A 354 14.50 4.45 -17.24
C LEU A 354 14.07 5.89 -17.57
N ASP A 355 14.17 6.29 -18.85
CA ASP A 355 13.75 7.61 -19.31
C ASP A 355 12.24 7.80 -19.06
N ASP A 356 11.42 6.82 -19.43
CA ASP A 356 9.98 6.87 -19.20
C ASP A 356 9.62 6.83 -17.70
N ALA A 357 10.33 6.02 -16.90
CA ALA A 357 10.13 5.98 -15.45
C ALA A 357 10.47 7.32 -14.79
N TYR A 358 11.55 7.98 -15.22
CA TYR A 358 11.92 9.32 -14.77
C TYR A 358 10.81 10.33 -15.07
N ASP A 359 10.32 10.37 -16.32
CA ASP A 359 9.27 11.31 -16.73
C ASP A 359 7.96 11.08 -15.96
N ARG A 360 7.58 9.82 -15.75
CA ARG A 360 6.40 9.45 -14.95
C ARG A 360 6.57 9.83 -13.48
N ALA A 361 7.75 9.64 -12.90
CA ALA A 361 8.04 9.99 -11.51
C ALA A 361 7.95 11.50 -11.29
N GLU A 362 8.54 12.30 -12.18
CA GLU A 362 8.46 13.76 -12.13
C GLU A 362 7.02 14.26 -12.32
N HIS A 363 6.27 13.66 -13.25
CA HIS A 363 4.87 14.02 -13.48
C HIS A 363 4.00 13.71 -12.26
N LEU A 364 4.11 12.50 -11.70
CA LEU A 364 3.40 12.10 -10.48
C LEU A 364 3.78 13.00 -9.29
N ALA A 365 5.07 13.28 -9.10
CA ALA A 365 5.54 14.19 -8.05
C ALA A 365 4.94 15.60 -8.18
N SER A 366 4.75 16.10 -9.41
CA SER A 366 4.16 17.41 -9.67
C SER A 366 2.66 17.53 -9.31
N ARG A 367 1.99 16.39 -9.09
CA ARG A 367 0.58 16.31 -8.66
C ARG A 367 0.40 16.55 -7.17
N VAL A 368 1.46 16.53 -6.35
CA VAL A 368 1.33 16.83 -4.92
C VAL A 368 0.86 18.28 -4.74
N SER A 369 -0.21 18.45 -3.97
CA SER A 369 -0.76 19.76 -3.62
C SER A 369 0.11 20.47 -2.58
N LYS A 370 -0.16 21.76 -2.36
CA LYS A 370 0.54 22.52 -1.31
C LYS A 370 0.30 21.97 0.09
N ASP A 371 -0.83 21.29 0.31
CA ASP A 371 -1.18 20.70 1.60
C ASP A 371 -0.64 19.27 1.74
N GLY A 372 -0.24 18.62 0.64
CA GLY A 372 0.42 17.31 0.59
C GLY A 372 -0.43 16.15 0.06
N TYR A 373 -1.74 16.32 -0.14
CA TYR A 373 -2.53 15.35 -0.91
C TYR A 373 -2.22 15.44 -2.41
N PHE A 374 -2.48 14.38 -3.18
CA PHE A 374 -2.31 14.41 -4.63
C PHE A 374 -3.55 14.94 -5.36
N TRP A 375 -3.37 15.57 -6.52
CA TRP A 375 -4.45 15.88 -7.45
C TRP A 375 -4.71 14.71 -8.41
N SER A 376 -5.98 14.38 -8.65
CA SER A 376 -6.38 13.36 -9.62
C SER A 376 -6.16 13.84 -11.06
N ASP A 377 -6.44 15.12 -11.31
CA ASP A 377 -6.51 15.73 -12.63
C ASP A 377 -5.45 16.83 -12.82
N ASP A 378 -5.10 17.11 -14.07
CA ASP A 378 -4.12 18.15 -14.42
C ASP A 378 -4.63 19.57 -14.12
N ALA A 379 -5.95 19.76 -14.14
CA ALA A 379 -6.59 21.01 -13.78
C ALA A 379 -6.56 21.29 -12.27
N LYS A 380 -6.13 20.31 -11.44
CA LYS A 380 -6.01 20.43 -9.99
C LYS A 380 -7.34 20.84 -9.35
N THR A 381 -8.42 20.17 -9.76
CA THR A 381 -9.78 20.44 -9.28
C THR A 381 -10.36 19.28 -8.47
N ARG A 382 -9.81 18.08 -8.60
CA ARG A 382 -10.25 16.86 -7.94
C ARG A 382 -9.12 16.26 -7.09
N PRO A 383 -9.15 16.37 -5.75
CA PRO A 383 -8.21 15.64 -4.90
C PRO A 383 -8.26 14.14 -5.18
N PHE A 384 -7.12 13.47 -5.13
CA PHE A 384 -7.04 12.03 -5.24
C PHE A 384 -7.48 11.39 -3.91
N TRP A 385 -8.49 10.55 -4.04
CA TRP A 385 -8.98 9.62 -3.05
C TRP A 385 -9.34 8.34 -3.79
N HIS A 386 -9.24 7.19 -3.13
CA HIS A 386 -9.49 5.91 -3.76
C HIS A 386 -9.79 4.85 -2.69
N ALA A 387 -10.91 4.11 -2.83
CA ALA A 387 -11.36 3.14 -1.81
C ALA A 387 -10.49 1.86 -1.73
N SER A 388 -9.66 1.63 -2.75
CA SER A 388 -8.66 0.55 -2.80
C SER A 388 -7.22 1.06 -2.73
N ASP A 389 -6.75 1.75 -3.77
CA ASP A 389 -5.32 1.94 -4.01
C ASP A 389 -4.77 3.30 -3.57
N ALA A 390 -5.31 3.91 -2.51
CA ALA A 390 -4.90 5.27 -2.10
C ALA A 390 -3.41 5.37 -1.73
N GLY A 391 -2.79 4.27 -1.29
CA GLY A 391 -1.35 4.21 -1.01
C GLY A 391 -0.46 4.06 -2.26
N LEU A 392 -1.02 3.67 -3.40
CA LEU A 392 -0.26 3.27 -4.59
C LEU A 392 0.59 4.40 -5.23
N PRO A 393 0.17 5.69 -5.26
CA PRO A 393 1.05 6.78 -5.67
C PRO A 393 2.36 6.83 -4.87
N LEU A 394 2.28 6.65 -3.55
CA LEU A 394 3.44 6.68 -2.66
C LEU A 394 4.31 5.43 -2.84
N VAL A 395 3.69 4.25 -2.99
CA VAL A 395 4.40 2.99 -3.34
C VAL A 395 5.16 3.11 -4.66
N ALA A 396 4.54 3.68 -5.69
CA ALA A 396 5.16 3.85 -7.00
C ALA A 396 6.39 4.77 -6.96
N LEU A 397 6.29 5.92 -6.27
CA LEU A 397 7.42 6.83 -6.07
C LEU A 397 8.53 6.20 -5.22
N ALA A 398 8.16 5.44 -4.18
CA ALA A 398 9.11 4.72 -3.33
C ALA A 398 9.87 3.64 -4.12
N ARG A 399 9.15 2.83 -4.89
CA ARG A 399 9.74 1.78 -5.73
C ARG A 399 10.64 2.35 -6.81
N TYR A 400 10.23 3.43 -7.47
CA TYR A 400 11.11 4.16 -8.40
C TYR A 400 12.40 4.60 -7.71
N SER A 401 12.29 5.28 -6.56
CA SER A 401 13.44 5.78 -5.80
C SER A 401 14.41 4.67 -5.39
N GLU A 402 13.89 3.52 -4.98
CA GLU A 402 14.70 2.36 -4.63
C GLU A 402 15.47 1.80 -5.83
N VAL A 403 14.78 1.59 -6.96
CA VAL A 403 15.40 0.99 -8.16
C VAL A 403 16.46 1.92 -8.75
N VAL A 404 16.15 3.22 -8.87
CA VAL A 404 17.09 4.19 -9.46
C VAL A 404 18.16 4.64 -8.47
N GLY A 405 17.87 4.63 -7.18
CA GLY A 405 18.84 4.90 -6.11
C GLY A 405 19.91 3.82 -5.98
N ALA A 406 19.66 2.61 -6.52
CA ALA A 406 20.64 1.53 -6.61
C ALA A 406 21.58 1.65 -7.83
N ILE A 407 21.41 2.63 -8.70
CA ILE A 407 22.30 2.87 -9.85
C ILE A 407 23.62 3.47 -9.36
N ASP A 408 24.73 2.85 -9.78
CA ASP A 408 26.08 3.34 -9.50
C ASP A 408 26.32 4.70 -10.19
N GLU A 409 26.88 5.67 -9.47
CA GLU A 409 27.25 6.99 -10.01
C GLU A 409 28.21 6.91 -11.21
N ASP A 410 29.04 5.86 -11.25
CA ASP A 410 30.02 5.61 -12.32
C ASP A 410 29.43 4.75 -13.47
N ALA A 411 28.13 4.43 -13.46
CA ALA A 411 27.49 3.58 -14.48
C ALA A 411 27.48 4.21 -15.90
N GLY A 412 27.74 5.52 -16.01
CA GLY A 412 27.75 6.23 -17.28
C GLY A 412 26.36 6.32 -17.95
N ILE A 413 25.31 6.20 -17.15
CA ILE A 413 23.91 6.31 -17.59
C ILE A 413 23.57 7.79 -17.74
N GLU A 414 22.77 8.11 -18.75
CA GLU A 414 22.23 9.44 -18.96
C GLU A 414 20.72 9.39 -19.12
N VAL A 415 20.00 10.30 -18.48
CA VAL A 415 18.55 10.51 -18.69
C VAL A 415 18.39 11.91 -19.26
N HIS A 416 17.71 12.02 -20.41
CA HIS A 416 17.55 13.29 -21.15
C HIS A 416 18.87 14.04 -21.40
N GLY A 417 19.97 13.30 -21.65
CA GLY A 417 21.30 13.84 -21.92
C GLY A 417 22.01 14.42 -20.69
N ARG A 418 21.57 14.09 -19.48
CA ARG A 418 22.24 14.42 -18.22
C ARG A 418 22.72 13.16 -17.52
N PRO A 419 23.92 13.16 -16.90
CA PRO A 419 24.38 12.03 -16.10
C PRO A 419 23.35 11.62 -15.04
N PHE A 420 23.17 10.32 -14.83
CA PHE A 420 22.21 9.77 -13.88
C PHE A 420 22.87 8.64 -13.05
N PRO A 421 22.84 8.70 -11.71
CA PRO A 421 22.31 9.79 -10.88
C PRO A 421 23.13 11.10 -10.98
N TYR A 422 22.45 12.24 -10.88
CA TYR A 422 23.06 13.56 -10.92
C TYR A 422 23.20 14.14 -9.51
N TRP A 423 24.43 14.21 -9.02
CA TRP A 423 24.73 14.74 -7.68
C TRP A 423 25.23 16.19 -7.74
N VAL A 424 24.58 17.07 -6.97
CA VAL A 424 24.98 18.47 -6.81
C VAL A 424 25.46 18.72 -5.39
N CYS A 425 26.73 19.14 -5.25
CA CYS A 425 27.38 19.37 -3.97
C CYS A 425 27.53 20.87 -3.64
N LEU A 426 27.02 21.29 -2.48
CA LEU A 426 27.29 22.63 -1.94
C LEU A 426 28.70 22.67 -1.35
N THR A 427 29.54 23.59 -1.84
CA THR A 427 30.98 23.66 -1.50
C THR A 427 31.30 24.34 -0.16
N MET A 428 30.31 24.57 0.71
CA MET A 428 30.51 25.22 2.01
C MET A 428 30.76 24.22 3.14
N ILE A 429 31.43 24.67 4.21
CA ILE A 429 31.67 23.84 5.41
C ILE A 429 30.32 23.44 6.02
N GLY A 430 30.05 22.14 6.08
CA GLY A 430 28.75 21.58 6.51
C GLY A 430 27.72 21.42 5.38
N GLY A 431 28.07 21.74 4.12
CA GLY A 431 27.25 21.43 2.96
C GLY A 431 27.21 19.93 2.65
N GLY A 432 26.11 19.46 2.06
CA GLY A 432 25.95 18.11 1.53
C GLY A 432 25.86 18.11 0.00
N CYS A 433 25.90 16.92 -0.58
CA CYS A 433 25.49 16.68 -1.95
C CYS A 433 24.05 16.14 -1.97
N VAL A 434 23.24 16.60 -2.90
CA VAL A 434 21.87 16.12 -3.12
C VAL A 434 21.83 15.42 -4.47
N ASN A 435 21.12 14.29 -4.54
CA ASN A 435 20.83 13.62 -5.79
C ASN A 435 19.64 14.33 -6.46
N GLU A 436 19.92 15.28 -7.35
CA GLU A 436 18.89 16.05 -8.07
C GLU A 436 18.03 15.16 -8.98
N SER A 437 18.51 13.98 -9.37
CA SER A 437 17.73 13.01 -10.16
C SER A 437 16.49 12.46 -9.44
N ILE A 438 16.44 12.54 -8.12
CA ILE A 438 15.33 12.03 -7.30
C ILE A 438 14.87 13.02 -6.22
N ASP A 439 15.31 14.29 -6.27
CA ASP A 439 15.00 15.27 -5.23
C ASP A 439 13.51 15.70 -5.26
N ASN A 440 12.95 15.92 -6.45
CA ASN A 440 11.53 16.23 -6.59
C ASN A 440 10.65 15.07 -6.10
N VAL A 441 11.02 13.85 -6.46
CA VAL A 441 10.37 12.62 -5.98
C VAL A 441 10.46 12.52 -4.46
N ARG A 442 11.65 12.71 -3.87
CA ARG A 442 11.82 12.76 -2.40
C ARG A 442 10.89 13.78 -1.76
N ASN A 443 10.83 14.99 -2.31
CA ASN A 443 10.00 16.06 -1.78
C ASN A 443 8.50 15.71 -1.86
N ALA A 444 8.06 15.06 -2.94
CA ALA A 444 6.71 14.56 -3.09
C ALA A 444 6.38 13.46 -2.07
N ILE A 445 7.26 12.44 -1.93
CA ILE A 445 7.11 11.37 -0.94
C ILE A 445 7.01 11.98 0.46
N ARG A 446 7.94 12.85 0.86
CA ARG A 446 7.92 13.56 2.15
C ARG A 446 6.62 14.32 2.37
N SER A 447 6.21 15.14 1.39
CA SER A 447 5.05 16.01 1.54
C SER A 447 3.76 15.20 1.71
N HIS A 448 3.62 14.10 0.96
CA HIS A 448 2.46 13.23 1.09
C HIS A 448 2.49 12.41 2.39
N PHE A 449 3.65 11.86 2.73
CA PHE A 449 3.90 11.12 3.96
C PHE A 449 3.54 11.93 5.21
N ASP A 450 4.04 13.17 5.31
CA ASP A 450 3.72 14.07 6.42
C ASP A 450 2.23 14.44 6.43
N TRP A 451 1.62 14.62 5.24
CA TRP A 451 0.20 14.89 5.12
C TRP A 451 -0.68 13.76 5.65
N LEU A 452 -0.37 12.49 5.35
CA LEU A 452 -1.14 11.32 5.81
C LEU A 452 -1.28 11.30 7.34
N VAL A 453 -0.19 11.53 8.06
CA VAL A 453 -0.20 11.61 9.53
C VAL A 453 -0.91 12.87 10.01
N LYS A 454 -0.63 14.03 9.40
CA LYS A 454 -1.22 15.32 9.81
C LYS A 454 -2.74 15.34 9.61
N ILE A 455 -3.23 14.86 8.48
CA ILE A 455 -4.67 14.90 8.15
C ILE A 455 -5.47 13.97 9.06
N THR A 456 -4.88 12.83 9.41
CA THR A 456 -5.48 11.80 10.27
C THR A 456 -5.61 12.28 11.71
N ASN A 457 -4.68 13.14 12.17
CA ASN A 457 -4.71 13.74 13.50
C ASN A 457 -5.30 15.17 13.53
N LYS A 458 -5.89 15.65 12.42
CA LYS A 458 -6.45 17.01 12.32
C LYS A 458 -7.70 17.23 13.18
N VAL A 459 -8.42 16.14 13.47
CA VAL A 459 -9.63 16.11 14.31
C VAL A 459 -9.50 14.98 15.32
N ASP A 460 -10.39 14.94 16.32
CA ASP A 460 -10.48 13.80 17.21
C ASP A 460 -10.63 12.50 16.40
N ASN A 461 -9.75 11.53 16.66
CA ASN A 461 -9.68 10.29 15.90
C ASN A 461 -9.16 9.15 16.80
N PRO A 462 -9.97 8.66 17.74
CA PRO A 462 -9.54 7.70 18.75
C PRO A 462 -9.05 6.37 18.13
N PHE A 463 -9.62 5.98 16.99
CA PHE A 463 -9.25 4.76 16.27
C PHE A 463 -8.05 4.94 15.34
N GLY A 464 -7.60 6.18 15.10
CA GLY A 464 -6.52 6.47 14.16
C GLY A 464 -6.86 6.16 12.70
N TYR A 465 -8.14 6.08 12.34
CA TYR A 465 -8.60 5.78 10.98
C TYR A 465 -8.06 6.81 10.00
N ALA A 466 -7.36 6.38 8.94
CA ALA A 466 -6.74 7.26 7.97
C ALA A 466 -7.77 8.22 7.34
N ARG A 467 -7.54 9.52 7.46
CA ARG A 467 -8.41 10.55 6.85
C ARG A 467 -7.93 10.92 5.45
N GLN A 468 -8.80 11.55 4.68
CA GLN A 468 -8.54 11.89 3.27
C GLN A 468 -9.18 13.22 2.90
N THR A 469 -8.72 13.79 1.78
CA THR A 469 -9.29 15.01 1.17
C THR A 469 -9.98 14.60 -0.12
N TYR A 470 -11.22 15.03 -0.31
CA TYR A 470 -12.03 14.70 -1.48
C TYR A 470 -12.95 15.86 -1.86
N LYS A 471 -13.48 15.78 -3.09
CA LYS A 471 -14.50 16.71 -3.59
C LYS A 471 -15.87 16.05 -3.48
N THR A 472 -16.83 16.73 -2.86
CA THR A 472 -18.25 16.33 -2.74
C THR A 472 -19.09 17.60 -2.77
N GLN A 473 -20.26 17.55 -3.41
CA GLN A 473 -21.15 18.72 -3.55
C GLN A 473 -20.41 20.00 -4.03
N ASP A 474 -19.51 19.82 -5.00
CA ASP A 474 -18.63 20.85 -5.56
C ASP A 474 -17.67 21.55 -4.58
N LYS A 475 -17.43 20.96 -3.40
CA LYS A 475 -16.50 21.48 -2.40
C LYS A 475 -15.44 20.46 -2.04
N ILE A 476 -14.21 20.93 -1.94
CA ILE A 476 -13.11 20.15 -1.37
C ILE A 476 -13.22 20.20 0.15
N LYS A 477 -13.29 19.03 0.79
CA LYS A 477 -13.28 18.87 2.25
C LYS A 477 -12.41 17.70 2.67
N ASP A 478 -12.09 17.67 3.96
CA ASP A 478 -11.44 16.55 4.60
C ASP A 478 -12.49 15.69 5.31
N GLY A 479 -12.36 14.37 5.23
CA GLY A 479 -13.27 13.45 5.91
C GLY A 479 -12.63 12.10 6.21
N PHE A 480 -13.41 11.23 6.86
CA PHE A 480 -13.01 9.84 7.13
C PHE A 480 -13.23 9.00 5.88
N PHE A 481 -14.48 8.92 5.42
CA PHE A 481 -14.87 8.03 4.34
C PHE A 481 -15.04 8.73 3.00
N ILE A 482 -14.95 7.96 1.91
CA ILE A 482 -15.19 8.45 0.55
C ILE A 482 -16.62 9.02 0.41
N PRO A 483 -16.82 10.01 -0.48
CA PRO A 483 -18.15 10.50 -0.78
C PRO A 483 -18.96 9.49 -1.60
N HIS A 484 -20.24 9.36 -1.29
CA HIS A 484 -21.18 8.53 -2.08
C HIS A 484 -21.58 9.26 -3.38
N ASP A 485 -21.55 10.60 -3.39
CA ASP A 485 -21.78 11.43 -4.57
C ASP A 485 -20.49 11.56 -5.41
N ASN A 486 -20.13 10.48 -6.10
CA ASN A 486 -18.96 10.43 -6.97
C ASN A 486 -19.32 10.10 -8.42
N GLU A 487 -18.32 10.09 -9.30
CA GLU A 487 -18.48 9.98 -10.76
C GLU A 487 -19.14 8.66 -11.24
N SER A 488 -19.14 7.61 -10.41
CA SER A 488 -19.84 6.36 -10.73
C SER A 488 -21.36 6.48 -10.60
N ASN A 489 -21.85 7.43 -9.78
CA ASN A 489 -23.24 7.62 -9.35
C ASN A 489 -23.85 6.48 -8.51
N TYR A 490 -23.07 5.44 -8.16
CA TYR A 490 -23.60 4.34 -7.34
C TYR A 490 -22.55 3.65 -6.48
N TRP A 491 -21.29 3.61 -6.92
CA TRP A 491 -20.25 2.79 -6.32
C TRP A 491 -19.60 3.52 -5.16
N TRP A 492 -19.69 2.89 -4.00
CA TRP A 492 -18.99 3.21 -2.76
C TRP A 492 -19.15 2.00 -1.86
N GLN A 493 -18.15 1.69 -1.07
CA GLN A 493 -18.11 0.53 -0.20
C GLN A 493 -17.13 0.80 0.94
N GLY A 494 -16.94 -0.16 1.82
CA GLY A 494 -15.87 -0.11 2.80
C GLY A 494 -14.48 0.02 2.16
N GLU A 495 -13.53 0.47 2.96
CA GLU A 495 -12.24 0.96 2.48
C GLU A 495 -11.05 0.14 3.00
N ASP A 496 -11.24 -1.13 3.36
CA ASP A 496 -10.19 -1.93 4.01
C ASP A 496 -8.95 -2.13 3.12
N ALA A 497 -9.12 -2.12 1.79
CA ALA A 497 -8.02 -2.16 0.82
C ALA A 497 -7.22 -0.86 0.87
N ARG A 498 -7.92 0.29 0.93
CA ARG A 498 -7.29 1.60 1.15
C ARG A 498 -6.53 1.66 2.46
N LEU A 499 -7.10 1.15 3.55
CA LEU A 499 -6.45 1.18 4.86
C LEU A 499 -5.13 0.39 4.83
N ALA A 500 -5.17 -0.83 4.28
CA ALA A 500 -3.98 -1.66 4.15
C ALA A 500 -2.97 -1.08 3.14
N SER A 501 -3.42 -0.49 2.03
CA SER A 501 -2.54 0.15 1.04
C SER A 501 -1.81 1.36 1.63
N LEU A 502 -2.49 2.18 2.43
CA LEU A 502 -1.89 3.30 3.16
C LEU A 502 -0.90 2.84 4.24
N SER A 503 -1.18 1.73 4.93
CA SER A 503 -0.27 1.11 5.89
C SER A 503 1.01 0.62 5.21
N ALA A 504 0.88 -0.11 4.10
CA ALA A 504 2.01 -0.55 3.29
C ALA A 504 2.83 0.65 2.78
N ALA A 505 2.17 1.64 2.19
CA ALA A 505 2.81 2.78 1.56
C ALA A 505 3.63 3.63 2.54
N ILE A 506 3.09 3.93 3.73
CA ILE A 506 3.83 4.73 4.71
C ILE A 506 5.00 3.94 5.31
N MET A 507 4.84 2.63 5.51
CA MET A 507 5.91 1.77 6.01
C MET A 507 7.05 1.67 5.00
N TYR A 508 6.72 1.52 3.72
CA TYR A 508 7.71 1.48 2.65
C TYR A 508 8.47 2.81 2.55
N ALA A 509 7.75 3.93 2.49
CA ALA A 509 8.34 5.26 2.44
C ALA A 509 9.23 5.54 3.67
N ASN A 510 8.84 5.08 4.85
CA ASN A 510 9.62 5.21 6.09
C ASN A 510 10.93 4.41 6.06
N ARG A 511 11.00 3.30 5.32
CA ARG A 511 12.23 2.52 5.16
C ARG A 511 13.21 3.18 4.20
N ILE A 512 12.71 3.81 3.15
CA ILE A 512 13.57 4.41 2.11
C ILE A 512 14.01 5.84 2.44
N ILE A 513 13.19 6.64 3.13
CA ILE A 513 13.51 8.03 3.51
C ILE A 513 14.16 8.08 4.89
N ASP A 514 15.32 8.74 4.99
CA ASP A 514 15.98 9.02 6.27
C ASP A 514 15.13 9.94 7.16
N GLY A 515 15.16 9.70 8.48
CA GLY A 515 14.38 10.41 9.47
C GLY A 515 14.62 11.92 9.53
N GLU A 516 15.77 12.40 9.03
CA GLU A 516 16.06 13.84 8.92
C GLU A 516 15.19 14.57 7.87
N TYR A 517 14.52 13.82 6.98
CA TYR A 517 13.70 14.39 5.89
C TYR A 517 12.21 14.38 6.16
N ARG A 518 11.73 14.15 7.38
CA ARG A 518 10.29 14.15 7.70
C ARG A 518 9.97 15.04 8.88
N ASN A 519 8.73 15.55 8.93
CA ASN A 519 8.26 16.39 10.02
C ASN A 519 7.53 15.60 11.12
N VAL A 520 7.35 14.30 10.93
CA VAL A 520 6.68 13.39 11.87
C VAL A 520 7.66 12.36 12.45
N THR A 521 7.39 11.86 13.65
CA THR A 521 8.28 10.91 14.32
C THR A 521 8.11 9.48 13.79
N THR A 522 9.09 8.59 14.01
CA THR A 522 8.90 7.15 13.74
C THR A 522 7.68 6.60 14.47
N SER A 523 7.45 7.04 15.70
CA SER A 523 6.33 6.57 16.51
C SER A 523 4.98 6.95 15.88
N ASP A 524 4.85 8.16 15.33
CA ASP A 524 3.61 8.60 14.67
C ASP A 524 3.32 7.76 13.43
N VAL A 525 4.37 7.40 12.69
CA VAL A 525 4.29 6.60 11.47
C VAL A 525 3.91 5.15 11.79
N LEU A 526 4.58 4.53 12.77
CA LEU A 526 4.23 3.19 13.23
C LEU A 526 2.81 3.14 13.79
N LYS A 527 2.37 4.21 14.46
CA LYS A 527 1.01 4.31 14.98
C LYS A 527 0.01 4.39 13.83
N TYR A 528 0.23 5.28 12.86
CA TYR A 528 -0.60 5.39 11.67
C TYR A 528 -0.72 4.04 10.95
N ALA A 529 0.40 3.36 10.69
CA ALA A 529 0.39 2.08 9.99
C ALA A 529 -0.34 0.98 10.78
N THR A 530 -0.11 0.92 12.10
CA THR A 530 -0.73 -0.08 12.98
C THR A 530 -2.22 0.15 13.16
N ASP A 531 -2.67 1.38 13.33
CA ASP A 531 -4.09 1.70 13.52
C ASP A 531 -4.96 1.24 12.34
N GLN A 532 -4.44 1.30 11.12
CA GLN A 532 -5.15 0.83 9.93
C GLN A 532 -5.37 -0.70 9.95
N LEU A 533 -4.36 -1.46 10.36
CA LEU A 533 -4.48 -2.92 10.49
C LEU A 533 -5.34 -3.30 11.69
N ASP A 534 -5.23 -2.58 12.79
CA ASP A 534 -6.06 -2.81 13.97
C ASP A 534 -7.54 -2.58 13.65
N TRP A 535 -7.88 -1.58 12.83
CA TRP A 535 -9.25 -1.34 12.35
C TRP A 535 -9.82 -2.57 11.63
N ILE A 536 -9.08 -3.09 10.66
CA ILE A 536 -9.44 -4.31 9.90
C ILE A 536 -9.59 -5.50 10.85
N LEU A 537 -8.75 -5.59 11.89
CA LEU A 537 -8.70 -6.72 12.82
C LEU A 537 -9.56 -6.54 14.08
N GLY A 538 -10.56 -5.65 14.05
CA GLY A 538 -11.61 -5.56 15.08
C GLY A 538 -11.49 -4.41 16.07
N LYS A 539 -10.45 -3.57 15.99
CA LYS A 539 -10.38 -2.27 16.69
C LYS A 539 -11.16 -1.22 15.90
N ASN A 540 -12.47 -1.41 15.82
CA ASN A 540 -13.40 -0.47 15.18
C ASN A 540 -14.70 -0.37 16.00
N PRO A 541 -15.55 0.66 15.80
CA PRO A 541 -16.77 0.88 16.58
C PRO A 541 -17.78 -0.28 16.61
N TYR A 542 -17.66 -1.24 15.69
CA TYR A 542 -18.53 -2.41 15.59
C TYR A 542 -17.91 -3.69 16.14
N ALA A 543 -16.69 -3.60 16.71
CA ALA A 543 -15.92 -4.72 17.25
C ALA A 543 -15.84 -5.92 16.29
N THR A 544 -15.74 -5.66 14.98
CA THR A 544 -15.83 -6.69 13.92
C THR A 544 -14.47 -6.86 13.24
N CYS A 545 -13.89 -8.06 13.29
CA CYS A 545 -12.72 -8.42 12.52
C CYS A 545 -13.14 -8.73 11.08
N MET A 546 -12.71 -7.91 10.15
CA MET A 546 -13.10 -7.97 8.73
C MET A 546 -12.42 -9.13 7.98
N MET A 547 -11.32 -9.67 8.52
CA MET A 547 -10.73 -10.92 8.06
C MET A 547 -11.57 -12.11 8.56
N TYR A 548 -12.23 -12.80 7.63
CA TYR A 548 -13.12 -13.90 7.94
C TYR A 548 -12.35 -15.10 8.55
N GLY A 549 -12.92 -15.67 9.61
CA GLY A 549 -12.32 -16.77 10.39
C GLY A 549 -11.29 -16.33 11.44
N LYS A 550 -11.09 -15.02 11.62
CA LYS A 550 -10.21 -14.45 12.67
C LYS A 550 -10.97 -13.55 13.64
N GLY A 551 -10.42 -13.34 14.83
CA GLY A 551 -11.05 -12.50 15.85
C GLY A 551 -12.30 -13.13 16.48
N LEU A 552 -13.17 -12.29 17.04
CA LEU A 552 -14.34 -12.71 17.83
C LEU A 552 -15.65 -12.61 17.07
N LYS A 553 -15.76 -11.61 16.18
CA LYS A 553 -16.94 -11.34 15.35
C LYS A 553 -16.48 -11.05 13.94
N ASN A 554 -17.00 -11.80 12.96
CA ASN A 554 -16.74 -11.60 11.54
C ASN A 554 -17.97 -11.01 10.82
N PRO A 555 -17.77 -10.36 9.66
CA PRO A 555 -18.83 -10.06 8.70
C PRO A 555 -19.67 -11.30 8.40
N LYS A 556 -20.93 -11.07 8.01
CA LYS A 556 -21.79 -12.17 7.58
C LYS A 556 -21.26 -12.68 6.26
N LYS A 557 -21.44 -13.98 6.05
CA LYS A 557 -21.16 -14.60 4.76
C LYS A 557 -22.04 -13.97 3.67
N TYR A 558 -21.41 -13.58 2.56
CA TYR A 558 -22.05 -12.92 1.42
C TYR A 558 -21.57 -13.57 0.14
N ASP A 559 -22.45 -14.32 -0.53
CA ASP A 559 -22.14 -14.99 -1.79
C ASP A 559 -22.89 -14.39 -3.00
N GLY A 560 -23.47 -13.19 -2.82
CA GLY A 560 -24.20 -12.49 -3.87
C GLY A 560 -25.33 -13.32 -4.49
N GLN A 561 -25.31 -13.42 -5.83
CA GLN A 561 -26.19 -14.33 -6.60
C GLN A 561 -25.46 -15.59 -7.06
N SER A 562 -24.20 -15.76 -6.67
CA SER A 562 -23.39 -16.90 -7.07
C SER A 562 -23.86 -18.17 -6.36
N GLU A 563 -23.86 -19.30 -7.08
CA GLU A 563 -24.01 -20.62 -6.46
C GLU A 563 -22.69 -21.11 -5.82
N TYR A 564 -21.59 -20.37 -6.02
CA TYR A 564 -20.28 -20.65 -5.46
C TYR A 564 -20.10 -20.01 -4.08
N ASP A 565 -19.66 -20.81 -3.11
CA ASP A 565 -19.32 -20.38 -1.75
C ASP A 565 -17.93 -19.71 -1.73
N ALA A 566 -17.85 -18.43 -2.14
CA ALA A 566 -16.59 -17.68 -2.18
C ALA A 566 -16.31 -16.85 -0.91
N THR A 567 -17.13 -16.93 0.14
CA THR A 567 -16.71 -16.35 1.43
C THR A 567 -15.70 -17.27 2.10
N LEU A 568 -14.42 -16.95 1.94
CA LEU A 568 -13.30 -17.82 2.33
C LEU A 568 -12.60 -17.33 3.60
N GLU A 569 -12.03 -18.25 4.37
CA GLU A 569 -11.15 -17.91 5.50
C GLU A 569 -9.93 -17.13 4.99
N GLY A 570 -9.60 -16.02 5.65
CA GLY A 570 -8.51 -15.14 5.24
C GLY A 570 -8.91 -14.06 4.23
N GLY A 571 -10.06 -14.22 3.58
CA GLY A 571 -10.69 -13.15 2.81
C GLY A 571 -11.12 -12.00 3.72
N ILE A 572 -10.98 -10.77 3.23
CA ILE A 572 -11.31 -9.54 3.97
C ILE A 572 -12.49 -8.87 3.30
N ALA A 573 -13.52 -8.56 4.09
CA ALA A 573 -14.71 -7.86 3.62
C ALA A 573 -14.42 -6.40 3.23
N ASN A 574 -15.34 -5.79 2.48
CA ASN A 574 -15.29 -4.39 2.10
C ASN A 574 -15.06 -3.47 3.30
N GLY A 575 -15.85 -3.66 4.37
CA GLY A 575 -15.66 -2.95 5.63
C GLY A 575 -16.59 -1.75 5.83
N ILE A 576 -16.26 -0.89 6.79
CA ILE A 576 -17.13 0.19 7.30
C ILE A 576 -17.11 1.43 6.38
N THR A 577 -18.25 2.12 6.27
CA THR A 577 -18.43 3.28 5.38
C THR A 577 -18.86 4.54 6.12
N GLY A 578 -18.89 5.65 5.37
CA GLY A 578 -19.66 6.84 5.75
C GLY A 578 -21.16 6.53 5.75
N LYS A 579 -21.91 7.30 6.54
CA LYS A 579 -23.37 7.17 6.61
C LYS A 579 -24.06 8.04 5.57
N ASN A 580 -23.58 9.28 5.43
CA ASN A 580 -24.21 10.31 4.63
C ASN A 580 -23.57 10.41 3.25
N GLN A 581 -24.29 11.02 2.29
CA GLN A 581 -23.81 11.14 0.91
C GLN A 581 -22.45 11.82 0.77
N ASP A 582 -22.14 12.77 1.66
CA ASP A 582 -20.88 13.52 1.65
C ASP A 582 -19.72 12.78 2.37
N GLY A 583 -19.89 11.50 2.68
CA GLY A 583 -18.91 10.65 3.38
C GLY A 583 -18.83 10.87 4.90
N SER A 584 -19.73 11.68 5.49
CA SER A 584 -19.78 11.90 6.94
C SER A 584 -20.59 10.84 7.69
N GLY A 585 -20.40 10.77 9.01
CA GLY A 585 -20.97 9.76 9.89
C GLY A 585 -20.29 8.40 9.70
N ILE A 586 -20.92 7.37 10.23
CA ILE A 586 -20.43 5.98 10.14
C ILE A 586 -21.60 5.03 9.95
N ALA A 587 -21.42 4.01 9.12
CA ALA A 587 -22.39 2.95 8.91
C ALA A 587 -21.70 1.59 8.70
N TRP A 588 -22.33 0.56 9.24
CA TRP A 588 -21.97 -0.84 9.03
C TRP A 588 -23.23 -1.64 8.70
N THR A 589 -23.08 -2.88 8.21
CA THR A 589 -24.24 -3.72 7.86
C THR A 589 -25.24 -3.90 9.01
N ASP A 590 -24.78 -3.87 10.27
CA ASP A 590 -25.66 -4.04 11.43
C ASP A 590 -26.66 -2.89 11.61
N ASP A 591 -26.35 -1.71 11.06
CA ASP A 591 -27.25 -0.55 11.06
C ASP A 591 -28.36 -0.68 10.00
N GLY A 592 -28.18 -1.59 9.04
CA GLY A 592 -29.09 -1.85 7.92
C GLY A 592 -28.97 -0.82 6.78
N VAL A 593 -29.35 -1.24 5.57
CA VAL A 593 -29.24 -0.39 4.36
C VAL A 593 -30.07 0.90 4.45
N GLY A 594 -31.13 0.91 5.25
CA GLY A 594 -31.92 2.11 5.53
C GLY A 594 -31.14 3.21 6.26
N ALA A 595 -30.09 2.87 7.01
CA ALA A 595 -29.25 3.84 7.71
C ALA A 595 -28.51 4.79 6.75
N VAL A 596 -28.27 4.35 5.51
CA VAL A 596 -27.61 5.10 4.44
C VAL A 596 -28.58 5.55 3.33
N GLY A 597 -29.89 5.41 3.56
CA GLY A 597 -30.93 5.97 2.69
C GLY A 597 -31.52 5.03 1.64
N PHE A 598 -31.24 3.72 1.68
CA PHE A 598 -31.88 2.73 0.81
C PHE A 598 -33.21 2.21 1.39
N ASP A 599 -34.11 1.74 0.53
CA ASP A 599 -35.35 1.07 0.98
C ASP A 599 -35.03 -0.34 1.51
N SER A 600 -35.14 -0.56 2.82
CA SER A 600 -34.77 -1.83 3.46
C SER A 600 -35.52 -3.06 2.92
N GLU A 601 -36.70 -2.90 2.32
CA GLU A 601 -37.47 -4.01 1.76
C GLU A 601 -37.09 -4.31 0.30
N LYS A 602 -36.71 -3.28 -0.48
CA LYS A 602 -36.46 -3.41 -1.93
C LYS A 602 -34.97 -3.43 -2.29
N GLU A 603 -34.13 -2.88 -1.43
CA GLU A 603 -32.71 -2.63 -1.67
C GLU A 603 -31.83 -3.27 -0.59
N SER A 604 -32.33 -4.29 0.10
CA SER A 604 -31.55 -5.09 1.06
C SER A 604 -30.30 -5.73 0.44
N TRP A 605 -30.30 -5.93 -0.89
CA TRP A 605 -29.16 -6.42 -1.65
C TRP A 605 -27.96 -5.46 -1.66
N GLN A 606 -28.12 -4.19 -1.28
CA GLN A 606 -27.02 -3.21 -1.15
C GLN A 606 -25.98 -3.56 -0.08
N VAL A 607 -26.19 -4.66 0.66
CA VAL A 607 -25.28 -5.13 1.71
C VAL A 607 -23.87 -5.50 1.22
N TRP A 608 -23.70 -5.75 -0.09
CA TRP A 608 -22.40 -6.00 -0.73
C TRP A 608 -21.35 -4.96 -0.33
N ARG A 609 -21.76 -3.70 -0.18
CA ARG A 609 -20.91 -2.55 0.21
C ARG A 609 -20.13 -2.73 1.52
N TRP A 610 -20.57 -3.64 2.38
CA TRP A 610 -19.98 -3.90 3.70
C TRP A 610 -19.45 -5.33 3.86
N ASP A 611 -20.29 -6.33 3.57
CA ASP A 611 -20.04 -7.74 3.93
C ASP A 611 -19.25 -8.52 2.89
N GLU A 612 -19.29 -8.12 1.62
CA GLU A 612 -18.64 -8.85 0.52
C GLU A 612 -17.12 -8.82 0.67
N GLN A 613 -16.46 -9.98 0.51
CA GLN A 613 -15.01 -10.03 0.37
C GLN A 613 -14.63 -9.64 -1.05
N TRP A 614 -13.52 -8.93 -1.20
CA TRP A 614 -13.02 -8.51 -2.51
C TRP A 614 -11.50 -8.64 -2.55
N LEU A 615 -10.99 -9.21 -3.64
CA LEU A 615 -9.60 -9.66 -3.79
C LEU A 615 -8.55 -8.59 -3.39
N PRO A 616 -8.68 -7.31 -3.78
CA PRO A 616 -7.77 -6.24 -3.37
C PRO A 616 -7.62 -6.03 -1.86
N HIS A 617 -8.64 -6.34 -1.04
CA HIS A 617 -8.53 -6.21 0.42
C HIS A 617 -7.46 -7.14 0.98
N SER A 618 -7.54 -8.42 0.62
CA SER A 618 -6.56 -9.43 1.01
C SER A 618 -5.19 -9.15 0.41
N THR A 619 -5.15 -8.67 -0.84
CA THR A 619 -3.90 -8.29 -1.53
C THR A 619 -3.17 -7.16 -0.82
N TRP A 620 -3.88 -6.08 -0.49
CA TRP A 620 -3.28 -4.96 0.23
C TRP A 620 -2.92 -5.30 1.67
N TYR A 621 -3.69 -6.17 2.33
CA TYR A 621 -3.34 -6.68 3.65
C TYR A 621 -2.04 -7.49 3.61
N LEU A 622 -1.85 -8.35 2.59
CA LEU A 622 -0.57 -9.03 2.36
C LEU A 622 0.57 -8.00 2.20
N MET A 623 0.40 -6.98 1.36
CA MET A 623 1.41 -5.93 1.18
C MET A 623 1.73 -5.18 2.48
N ALA A 624 0.74 -4.93 3.34
CA ALA A 624 0.98 -4.32 4.64
C ALA A 624 1.79 -5.23 5.59
N LEU A 625 1.57 -6.55 5.54
CA LEU A 625 2.44 -7.50 6.25
C LEU A 625 3.85 -7.51 5.67
N VAL A 626 3.99 -7.51 4.33
CA VAL A 626 5.29 -7.47 3.65
C VAL A 626 6.09 -6.26 4.12
N GLU A 627 5.51 -5.06 4.07
CA GLU A 627 6.19 -3.84 4.47
C GLU A 627 6.45 -3.73 5.97
N ARG A 628 5.61 -4.36 6.80
CA ARG A 628 5.84 -4.45 8.25
C ARG A 628 7.01 -5.38 8.60
N TYR A 629 7.16 -6.49 7.87
CA TYR A 629 8.17 -7.51 8.14
C TYR A 629 9.30 -7.56 7.10
N ASP A 630 9.42 -6.55 6.25
CA ASP A 630 10.39 -6.48 5.16
C ASP A 630 11.83 -6.74 5.64
N GLU A 631 12.47 -7.70 4.98
CA GLU A 631 13.79 -8.25 5.29
C GLU A 631 14.90 -7.71 4.36
N VAL A 632 14.53 -6.99 3.29
CA VAL A 632 15.41 -6.70 2.14
C VAL A 632 15.62 -5.21 1.91
N THR A 633 14.58 -4.39 2.02
CA THR A 633 14.64 -2.95 1.66
C THR A 633 15.72 -2.23 2.45
N LYS A 634 16.48 -1.39 1.74
CA LYS A 634 17.50 -0.51 2.31
C LYS A 634 17.11 0.96 2.13
N PRO A 635 17.57 1.86 3.02
CA PRO A 635 17.42 3.29 2.81
C PRO A 635 18.02 3.74 1.47
N VAL A 636 17.38 4.71 0.83
CA VAL A 636 17.86 5.34 -0.40
C VAL A 636 18.71 6.56 -0.04
N GLU A 637 19.91 6.66 -0.63
CA GLU A 637 20.76 7.83 -0.44
C GLU A 637 20.25 9.00 -1.28
N PHE A 638 19.44 9.86 -0.66
CA PHE A 638 18.96 11.10 -1.29
C PHE A 638 19.93 12.28 -1.15
N SER A 639 20.73 12.27 -0.10
CA SER A 639 21.80 13.23 0.11
C SER A 639 22.95 12.56 0.83
N VAL A 640 24.15 13.05 0.59
CA VAL A 640 25.35 12.66 1.35
C VAL A 640 25.94 13.91 1.99
N GLY A 641 26.09 13.90 3.32
CA GLY A 641 26.85 14.95 3.98
C GLY A 641 28.29 14.95 3.46
N LEU A 642 28.87 16.10 3.12
CA LEU A 642 30.31 16.13 2.91
C LEU A 642 30.95 15.64 4.21
N PRO A 643 31.89 14.67 4.15
CA PRO A 643 32.51 14.18 5.37
C PRO A 643 33.03 15.38 6.15
N LYS A 644 32.51 15.60 7.38
CA LYS A 644 33.23 16.36 8.41
C LYS A 644 34.66 15.87 8.29
N SER A 645 35.64 16.72 8.08
CA SER A 645 37.02 16.33 7.80
C SER A 645 37.55 15.36 8.87
N VAL A 646 37.21 14.07 8.74
CA VAL A 646 37.79 12.98 9.49
C VAL A 646 39.20 12.99 8.97
N ALA A 647 40.19 13.07 9.85
CA ALA A 647 41.59 13.01 9.49
C ALA A 647 41.81 11.82 8.54
N ALA A 648 41.75 12.08 7.22
CA ALA A 648 41.75 11.03 6.24
C ALA A 648 43.07 10.27 6.43
N ALA A 649 43.01 8.94 6.49
CA ALA A 649 44.21 8.12 6.51
C ALA A 649 45.11 8.62 5.36
N LYS A 650 46.29 9.15 5.69
CA LYS A 650 47.14 9.79 4.70
C LYS A 650 47.83 8.70 3.88
N PHE A 651 47.84 8.83 2.56
CA PHE A 651 48.74 8.06 1.70
C PHE A 651 49.96 8.92 1.31
N GLY A 652 51.10 8.27 1.10
CA GLY A 652 52.34 8.92 0.67
C GLY A 652 52.46 8.91 -0.85
N ILE A 653 53.05 9.96 -1.42
CA ILE A 653 53.49 9.95 -2.82
C ILE A 653 54.92 10.45 -2.92
N SER A 654 55.69 9.88 -3.83
CA SER A 654 57.01 10.38 -4.21
C SER A 654 57.21 10.22 -5.71
N LEU A 655 57.75 11.25 -6.35
CA LEU A 655 58.11 11.20 -7.77
C LEU A 655 59.63 11.08 -7.87
N VAL A 656 60.12 9.98 -8.43
CA VAL A 656 61.54 9.78 -8.74
C VAL A 656 61.65 9.59 -10.25
N GLY A 657 62.26 10.57 -10.92
CA GLY A 657 62.28 10.63 -12.38
C GLY A 657 60.87 10.74 -12.95
N LYS A 658 60.43 9.70 -13.69
CA LYS A 658 59.11 9.62 -14.31
C LYS A 658 58.25 8.49 -13.71
N THR A 659 58.64 7.98 -12.56
CA THR A 659 57.90 6.98 -11.80
C THR A 659 57.34 7.62 -10.54
N LEU A 660 56.01 7.66 -10.45
CA LEU A 660 55.28 8.08 -9.26
C LEU A 660 55.04 6.87 -8.37
N SER A 661 55.70 6.83 -7.22
CA SER A 661 55.51 5.82 -6.18
C SER A 661 54.45 6.28 -5.18
N LEU A 662 53.57 5.34 -4.79
CA LEU A 662 52.44 5.55 -3.90
C LEU A 662 52.55 4.57 -2.73
N ASP A 663 52.51 5.10 -1.50
CA ASP A 663 52.43 4.34 -0.26
C ASP A 663 51.00 4.44 0.28
N LEU A 664 50.22 3.40 0.06
CA LEU A 664 48.78 3.34 0.25
C LEU A 664 48.41 2.58 1.54
N PRO A 665 47.39 3.05 2.29
CA PRO A 665 46.83 2.28 3.39
C PRO A 665 46.12 1.02 2.87
N LYS A 666 45.95 0.02 3.75
CA LYS A 666 45.31 -1.26 3.43
C LYS A 666 43.90 -1.10 2.82
N SER A 667 43.16 -0.09 3.27
CA SER A 667 41.82 0.27 2.80
C SER A 667 41.76 0.87 1.39
N ALA A 668 42.91 1.21 0.79
CA ALA A 668 42.98 1.72 -0.58
C ALA A 668 43.24 0.62 -1.63
N VAL A 669 43.60 -0.60 -1.22
CA VAL A 669 43.78 -1.74 -2.13
C VAL A 669 42.43 -2.12 -2.72
N GLY A 670 42.37 -2.33 -4.04
CA GLY A 670 41.14 -2.54 -4.81
C GLY A 670 40.44 -1.26 -5.26
N ARG A 671 40.89 -0.06 -4.83
CA ARG A 671 40.31 1.23 -5.26
C ARG A 671 41.02 1.83 -6.47
N SER A 672 40.31 2.68 -7.20
CA SER A 672 40.88 3.45 -8.31
C SER A 672 41.78 4.59 -7.82
N VAL A 673 42.97 4.66 -8.39
CA VAL A 673 43.94 5.75 -8.25
C VAL A 673 43.92 6.57 -9.54
N LYS A 674 43.45 7.81 -9.45
CA LYS A 674 43.32 8.74 -10.59
C LYS A 674 44.40 9.82 -10.50
N ILE A 675 45.05 10.15 -11.62
CA ILE A 675 45.89 11.36 -11.77
C ILE A 675 45.07 12.40 -12.53
N LEU A 676 44.85 13.56 -11.92
CA LEU A 676 44.07 14.66 -12.45
C LEU A 676 44.98 15.84 -12.78
N ASN A 677 44.63 16.63 -13.80
CA ASN A 677 45.20 17.97 -13.98
C ASN A 677 44.55 18.99 -13.03
N VAL A 678 45.02 20.25 -13.04
CA VAL A 678 44.48 21.31 -12.16
C VAL A 678 43.03 21.69 -12.46
N GLN A 679 42.51 21.32 -13.63
CA GLN A 679 41.11 21.49 -14.01
C GLN A 679 40.23 20.29 -13.59
N GLY A 680 40.79 19.31 -12.86
CA GLY A 680 40.06 18.13 -12.40
C GLY A 680 39.87 17.02 -13.45
N LYS A 681 40.44 17.16 -14.65
CA LYS A 681 40.32 16.14 -15.70
C LYS A 681 41.29 14.98 -15.48
N VAL A 682 40.77 13.76 -15.47
CA VAL A 682 41.57 12.52 -15.38
C VAL A 682 42.52 12.42 -16.59
N GLN A 683 43.80 12.24 -16.28
CA GLN A 683 44.89 12.05 -17.25
C GLN A 683 45.34 10.59 -17.30
N MET A 684 45.31 9.91 -16.15
CA MET A 684 45.69 8.51 -16.00
C MET A 684 44.90 7.89 -14.85
N GLN A 685 44.65 6.58 -14.90
CA GLN A 685 44.04 5.86 -13.79
C GLN A 685 44.50 4.41 -13.74
N LYS A 686 44.45 3.80 -12.55
CA LYS A 686 44.59 2.34 -12.36
C LYS A 686 43.92 1.88 -11.07
N ILE A 687 43.64 0.59 -10.94
CA ILE A 687 43.23 -0.02 -9.68
C ILE A 687 44.46 -0.39 -8.85
N ALA A 688 44.51 0.01 -7.59
CA ALA A 688 45.59 -0.36 -6.66
C ALA A 688 45.54 -1.85 -6.34
N GLN A 689 46.62 -2.59 -6.62
CA GLN A 689 46.73 -4.03 -6.38
C GLN A 689 47.40 -4.35 -5.03
N SER A 690 48.17 -3.42 -4.49
CA SER A 690 48.88 -3.56 -3.24
C SER A 690 49.03 -2.21 -2.52
N LYS A 691 49.65 -2.22 -1.34
CA LYS A 691 49.98 -0.99 -0.60
C LYS A 691 51.06 -0.15 -1.29
N ASN A 692 51.98 -0.77 -2.02
CA ASN A 692 53.08 -0.08 -2.68
C ASN A 692 52.84 -0.12 -4.18
N GLU A 693 52.44 1.02 -4.73
CA GLU A 693 52.03 1.12 -6.12
C GLU A 693 52.93 2.08 -6.89
N THR A 694 53.15 1.81 -8.18
CA THR A 694 53.90 2.73 -9.05
C THR A 694 53.14 3.08 -10.32
N MET A 695 53.20 4.32 -10.76
CA MET A 695 52.63 4.78 -12.04
C MET A 695 53.72 5.45 -12.88
N ASN A 696 53.83 5.07 -14.15
CA ASN A 696 54.74 5.72 -15.09
C ASN A 696 54.06 6.97 -15.66
N VAL A 697 54.56 8.15 -15.31
CA VAL A 697 53.99 9.45 -15.70
C VAL A 697 54.68 10.08 -16.91
N ASN A 698 55.37 9.30 -17.74
CA ASN A 698 56.04 9.77 -18.97
C ASN A 698 55.12 10.52 -19.94
N ALA A 699 53.84 10.14 -20.00
CA ALA A 699 52.87 10.75 -20.89
C ALA A 699 52.38 12.13 -20.41
N LEU A 700 52.68 12.52 -19.17
CA LEU A 700 52.25 13.80 -18.61
C LEU A 700 53.22 14.92 -19.06
N LYS A 701 52.63 16.04 -19.48
CA LYS A 701 53.38 17.28 -19.76
C LYS A 701 53.89 17.89 -18.45
N SER A 702 54.86 18.81 -18.54
CA SER A 702 55.31 19.57 -17.37
C SER A 702 54.13 20.35 -16.78
N GLY A 703 53.88 20.19 -15.48
CA GLY A 703 52.69 20.74 -14.84
C GLY A 703 52.42 20.21 -13.43
N LEU A 704 51.41 20.79 -12.78
CA LEU A 704 50.91 20.37 -11.49
C LEU A 704 49.78 19.36 -11.67
N TYR A 705 49.85 18.24 -10.95
CA TYR A 705 48.87 17.18 -10.99
C TYR A 705 48.44 16.77 -9.58
N LEU A 706 47.26 16.15 -9.49
CA LEU A 706 46.69 15.62 -8.25
C LEU A 706 46.52 14.11 -8.38
N VAL A 707 46.93 13.37 -7.36
CA VAL A 707 46.59 11.96 -7.18
C VAL A 707 45.36 11.89 -6.28
N GLN A 708 44.29 11.28 -6.78
CA GLN A 708 43.02 11.09 -6.08
C GLN A 708 42.72 9.61 -5.90
N ILE A 709 42.26 9.25 -4.70
CA ILE A 709 41.77 7.91 -4.35
C ILE A 709 40.48 8.14 -3.56
N GLN A 710 39.39 7.49 -3.94
CA GLN A 710 38.09 7.66 -3.28
C GLN A 710 38.21 7.37 -1.78
N GLY A 711 37.70 8.27 -0.94
CA GLY A 711 37.78 8.21 0.52
C GLY A 711 39.10 8.70 1.14
N PHE A 712 40.01 9.30 0.36
CA PHE A 712 41.28 9.85 0.85
C PHE A 712 41.55 11.28 0.36
N SER A 713 42.31 12.08 1.13
CA SER A 713 42.72 13.42 0.70
C SER A 713 43.70 13.36 -0.48
N ALA A 714 43.40 14.09 -1.55
CA ALA A 714 44.25 14.14 -2.73
C ALA A 714 45.67 14.67 -2.43
N LYS A 715 46.66 14.18 -3.19
CA LYS A 715 48.07 14.59 -3.06
C LYS A 715 48.58 15.23 -4.34
N LYS A 716 49.24 16.37 -4.22
CA LYS A 716 49.81 17.09 -5.36
C LYS A 716 51.24 16.65 -5.67
N PHE A 717 51.57 16.53 -6.95
CA PHE A 717 52.95 16.37 -7.42
C PHE A 717 53.17 17.21 -8.68
N VAL A 718 54.44 17.52 -8.94
CA VAL A 718 54.84 18.33 -10.09
C VAL A 718 55.66 17.45 -11.02
N VAL A 719 55.22 17.37 -12.28
CA VAL A 719 56.04 16.82 -13.35
C VAL A 719 56.88 17.97 -13.89
N LYS A 720 58.20 17.87 -13.76
CA LYS A 720 59.15 18.80 -14.37
C LYS A 720 59.39 18.44 -15.83
#